data_AF-A0A535ZM22-F1
#
_entry.id   AF-A0A535ZM22-F1
#
_cell.length_a   1.000
_cell.length_b   1.000
_cell.length_c   1.000
_cell.angle_alpha   90.00
_cell.angle_beta   90.00
_cell.angle_gamma   90.00
#
_symmetry.space_group_name_H-M   'P 1'
#
loop_
_entity.id
_entity.type
_entity.pdbx_description
1 polymer ?
#
loop_
_entity_poly.entity_id
_entity_poly.type
_entity_poly.pdbx_seq_one_letter_code
_entity_poly.pdbx_strand_id
1 'polypeptide(L)'
;MTGSFDVVVVGGGPGGYVAAIRAAQLGAKTAIVEKDRLGGTCLVRGCIPTKALLQSSELYTLAKGGAAFGLVADNIAFDFGAAQKRKTAVVDQLVKGVEGLLKAGGVTTLRGTAKLAGNGAVDVAGERVQAKDIVIATGSAVSRIPLKGAEHTIDSDAILELKEIPQRLAVIGGGVVGMEFAAMFAALGSKVTVLEMLPQVLPMVEADLVNLYAKHLSGIGGEIHTSSKVAEVAKAGRALQVRFSTGGEGGAVDADQVLLAVGRSPYTEGLGAEAAGVKLERGRVVVDDHLRTSAAGVWAIGDVIGGIMLAHVASYEGICAIENIAGHARVPDYHAAPNCVYTDPEIAHVGLGEKEAKERGVEVRVGRFPFAASGRALTLGQSEGFAKVVADASSGAVLGVHIIGPRATDLIAEATLAVQNGLTLDQLDLTIHAHPTLPESIMEAALAAQGRAIHIPNRRIQAAAANPASNPSPTSTTAALHNREQQMVTPVKPPTTPVPESITAKKLELKKENRDFLFGIHRMMQLIRRFEERAQEQYTKAKIGGYCHLNIGEEAAVVGGILPLKPNDYIFTSYREHGHAIARGIDPRAVMAELFGKETGTSHGRGGSMHMFGAKLRFMGGYGIVGGHLPLATGGAWAVKFRKQKDVVSCLFGDGATNIGAFHESLNYSKVFDLPVLWYCVNNRYGMGTPVEAASAVKDIYKKACAYDMESIQVDGMNVREVLLRTSEVVEKIRADSQPRFIEALCYRFKGHSVVDPDKYRSNEDKEKWRKADPIVAFEHELEKGGLADEEYFKTVRQEIDSEVQDIIKFADESPDPKVEDLYKYVYCGEWEESPALRGNPL
;
A
#
# COMPACT_ATOMS: atom_id res chain seq x y z
N MET A 1 32.65 33.44 -7.64
CA MET A 1 31.37 33.98 -7.13
C MET A 1 30.40 32.81 -7.08
N THR A 2 30.27 32.17 -5.92
CA THR A 2 29.28 31.13 -5.66
C THR A 2 27.89 31.77 -5.70
N GLY A 3 27.04 31.32 -6.63
CA GLY A 3 25.78 31.98 -6.95
C GLY A 3 24.76 31.94 -5.79
N SER A 4 23.73 32.78 -5.88
CA SER A 4 22.57 32.71 -4.98
C SER A 4 21.79 31.40 -5.17
N PHE A 5 21.30 30.83 -4.07
CA PHE A 5 20.46 29.63 -4.01
C PHE A 5 19.07 29.98 -3.46
N ASP A 6 18.08 29.14 -3.76
CA ASP A 6 16.78 29.22 -3.10
C ASP A 6 16.88 28.57 -1.70
N VAL A 7 17.46 27.37 -1.62
CA VAL A 7 17.62 26.61 -0.37
C VAL A 7 19.07 26.18 -0.17
N VAL A 8 19.61 26.40 1.03
CA VAL A 8 20.88 25.82 1.48
C VAL A 8 20.63 24.90 2.67
N VAL A 9 20.99 23.62 2.54
CA VAL A 9 20.91 22.65 3.63
C VAL A 9 22.28 22.49 4.27
N VAL A 10 22.36 22.62 5.60
CA VAL A 10 23.60 22.49 6.39
C VAL A 10 23.62 21.14 7.09
N GLY A 11 24.43 20.21 6.57
CA GLY A 11 24.53 18.83 7.03
C GLY A 11 24.00 17.84 6.01
N GLY A 12 24.78 16.79 5.73
CA GLY A 12 24.50 15.75 4.75
C GLY A 12 23.92 14.46 5.32
N GLY A 13 23.42 14.46 6.56
CA GLY A 13 22.77 13.30 7.19
C GLY A 13 21.40 12.96 6.60
N PRO A 14 20.68 11.94 7.13
CA PRO A 14 19.37 11.51 6.64
C PRO A 14 18.38 12.65 6.45
N GLY A 15 18.17 13.52 7.45
CA GLY A 15 17.32 14.69 7.28
C GLY A 15 17.81 15.65 6.21
N GLY A 16 19.13 15.90 6.16
CA GLY A 16 19.73 16.88 5.28
C GLY A 16 19.71 16.50 3.80
N TYR A 17 20.20 15.31 3.43
CA TYR A 17 20.20 14.90 2.01
C TYR A 17 18.78 14.66 1.50
N VAL A 18 17.85 14.19 2.34
CA VAL A 18 16.43 14.04 1.98
C VAL A 18 15.79 15.41 1.73
N ALA A 19 16.02 16.39 2.62
CA ALA A 19 15.56 17.76 2.42
C ALA A 19 16.13 18.35 1.12
N ALA A 20 17.43 18.20 0.87
CA ALA A 20 18.06 18.75 -0.33
C ALA A 20 17.48 18.15 -1.63
N ILE A 21 17.24 16.83 -1.66
CA ILE A 21 16.59 16.16 -2.80
C ILE A 21 15.15 16.63 -2.96
N ARG A 22 14.38 16.72 -1.86
CA ARG A 22 12.99 17.17 -1.91
C ARG A 22 12.89 18.62 -2.42
N ALA A 23 13.81 19.49 -2.01
CA ALA A 23 13.83 20.89 -2.44
C ALA A 23 14.06 20.98 -3.96
N ALA A 24 15.00 20.21 -4.48
CA ALA A 24 15.25 20.12 -5.91
C ALA A 24 14.05 19.56 -6.69
N GLN A 25 13.35 18.54 -6.15
CA GLN A 25 12.13 18.00 -6.76
C GLN A 25 10.99 19.03 -6.84
N LEU A 26 10.94 20.00 -5.92
CA LEU A 26 9.99 21.12 -5.94
C LEU A 26 10.50 22.32 -6.76
N GLY A 27 11.60 22.16 -7.50
CA GLY A 27 12.13 23.16 -8.42
C GLY A 27 13.05 24.21 -7.78
N ALA A 28 13.41 24.07 -6.50
CA ALA A 28 14.31 25.01 -5.84
C ALA A 28 15.77 24.79 -6.26
N LYS A 29 16.48 25.88 -6.58
CA LYS A 29 17.92 25.82 -6.77
C LYS A 29 18.61 25.57 -5.42
N THR A 30 19.11 24.36 -5.24
CA THR A 30 19.49 23.87 -3.91
C THR A 30 20.99 23.59 -3.80
N ALA A 31 21.58 23.94 -2.65
CA ALA A 31 22.90 23.48 -2.24
C ALA A 31 22.86 22.71 -0.92
N ILE A 32 23.79 21.78 -0.73
CA ILE A 32 24.01 21.07 0.52
C ILE A 32 25.46 21.24 0.98
N VAL A 33 25.66 21.58 2.25
CA VAL A 33 26.98 21.76 2.85
C VAL A 33 27.30 20.58 3.75
N GLU A 34 28.40 19.87 3.48
CA GLU A 34 28.86 18.73 4.28
C GLU A 34 30.39 18.81 4.49
N LYS A 35 30.84 18.64 5.74
CA LYS A 35 32.26 18.73 6.11
C LYS A 35 32.99 17.39 6.01
N ASP A 36 32.27 16.29 6.16
CA ASP A 36 32.81 14.93 6.16
C ASP A 36 32.35 14.13 4.92
N ARG A 37 31.53 13.09 5.13
CA ARG A 37 30.95 12.21 4.11
C ARG A 37 29.44 12.39 4.10
N LEU A 38 28.86 12.41 2.91
CA LEU A 38 27.40 12.43 2.74
C LEU A 38 26.76 11.17 3.33
N GLY A 39 25.53 11.30 3.83
CA GLY A 39 24.81 10.31 4.60
C GLY A 39 24.94 10.46 6.13
N GLY A 40 25.88 11.28 6.60
CA GLY A 40 26.04 11.64 8.01
C GLY A 40 26.23 10.44 8.95
N THR A 41 25.91 10.62 10.23
CA THR A 41 26.13 9.58 11.26
C THR A 41 25.48 8.25 10.89
N CYS A 42 24.20 8.25 10.52
CA CYS A 42 23.46 7.00 10.29
C CYS A 42 24.08 6.12 9.20
N LEU A 43 24.48 6.73 8.08
CA LEU A 43 25.06 5.99 6.95
C LEU A 43 26.52 5.61 7.19
N VAL A 44 27.31 6.52 7.78
CA VAL A 44 28.77 6.40 7.81
C VAL A 44 29.29 5.68 9.05
N ARG A 45 28.66 5.90 10.21
CA ARG A 45 29.21 5.52 11.53
C ARG A 45 28.12 5.25 12.58
N GLY A 46 26.97 4.77 12.14
CA GLY A 46 25.79 4.58 12.98
C GLY A 46 24.99 3.38 12.51
N CYS A 47 23.76 3.63 12.02
CA CYS A 47 22.81 2.62 11.59
C CYS A 47 23.44 1.55 10.68
N ILE A 48 23.92 1.94 9.50
CA ILE A 48 24.36 1.01 8.45
C ILE A 48 25.54 0.15 8.89
N PRO A 49 26.67 0.70 9.38
CA PRO A 49 27.80 -0.14 9.76
C PRO A 49 27.45 -1.07 10.94
N THR A 50 26.66 -0.60 11.91
CA THR A 50 26.22 -1.45 13.03
C THR A 50 25.35 -2.61 12.54
N LYS A 51 24.35 -2.34 11.68
CA LYS A 51 23.44 -3.36 11.15
C LYS A 51 24.15 -4.33 10.21
N ALA A 52 25.17 -3.87 9.48
CA ALA A 52 26.00 -4.74 8.65
C ALA A 52 26.77 -5.77 9.50
N LEU A 53 27.32 -5.36 10.64
CA LEU A 53 28.04 -6.24 11.57
C LEU A 53 27.09 -7.16 12.34
N LEU A 54 25.96 -6.66 12.83
CA LEU A 54 24.91 -7.45 13.47
C LEU A 54 24.42 -8.59 12.56
N GLN A 55 24.15 -8.28 11.28
CA GLN A 55 23.75 -9.31 10.31
C GLN A 55 24.83 -10.39 10.09
N SER A 56 26.11 -10.01 10.11
CA SER A 56 27.22 -10.96 10.04
C SER A 56 27.28 -11.83 11.30
N SER A 57 27.07 -11.23 12.49
CA SER A 57 26.99 -11.96 13.76
C SER A 57 25.80 -12.93 13.80
N GLU A 58 24.62 -12.51 13.35
CA GLU A 58 23.42 -13.37 13.27
C GLU A 58 23.68 -14.60 12.40
N LEU A 59 24.27 -14.41 11.22
CA LEU A 59 24.61 -15.52 10.31
C LEU A 59 25.58 -16.50 10.97
N TYR A 60 26.56 -16.01 11.72
CA TYR A 60 27.50 -16.85 12.46
C TYR A 60 26.81 -17.68 13.55
N THR A 61 25.94 -17.05 14.36
CA THR A 61 25.18 -17.72 15.41
C THR A 61 24.25 -18.79 14.82
N LEU A 62 23.54 -18.48 13.74
CA LEU A 62 22.67 -19.43 13.03
C LEU A 62 23.46 -20.61 12.46
N ALA A 63 24.61 -20.35 11.82
CA ALA A 63 25.46 -21.40 11.28
C ALA A 63 26.01 -22.32 12.39
N LYS A 64 26.43 -21.74 13.53
CA LYS A 64 26.91 -22.48 14.71
C LYS A 64 25.81 -23.36 15.33
N GLY A 65 24.55 -22.90 15.29
CA GLY A 65 23.37 -23.68 15.68
C GLY A 65 22.82 -24.61 14.59
N GLY A 66 23.47 -24.69 13.43
CA GLY A 66 22.96 -25.31 12.20
C GLY A 66 22.63 -26.80 12.31
N ALA A 67 23.20 -27.51 13.28
CA ALA A 67 22.96 -28.95 13.46
C ALA A 67 21.47 -29.29 13.65
N ALA A 68 20.69 -28.40 14.30
CA ALA A 68 19.24 -28.57 14.44
C ALA A 68 18.48 -28.51 13.10
N PHE A 69 19.08 -27.90 12.08
CA PHE A 69 18.56 -27.83 10.70
C PHE A 69 19.17 -28.89 9.77
N GLY A 70 19.99 -29.80 10.30
CA GLY A 70 20.75 -30.76 9.50
C GLY A 70 21.98 -30.18 8.80
N LEU A 71 22.38 -28.94 9.12
CA LEU A 71 23.63 -28.36 8.66
C LEU A 71 24.78 -28.82 9.56
N VAL A 72 25.59 -29.75 9.05
CA VAL A 72 26.81 -30.23 9.72
C VAL A 72 28.02 -29.64 9.01
N ALA A 73 28.77 -28.81 9.71
CA ALA A 73 30.03 -28.26 9.24
C ALA A 73 31.02 -28.20 10.40
N ASP A 74 32.24 -28.69 10.17
CA ASP A 74 33.33 -28.58 11.14
C ASP A 74 33.97 -27.19 11.08
N ASN A 75 34.49 -26.70 12.21
CA ASN A 75 35.32 -25.49 12.30
C ASN A 75 34.66 -24.18 11.81
N ILE A 76 33.37 -23.97 12.09
CA ILE A 76 32.69 -22.68 11.83
C ILE A 76 33.37 -21.58 12.67
N ALA A 77 34.07 -20.65 12.00
CA ALA A 77 34.80 -19.54 12.62
C ALA A 77 34.30 -18.18 12.12
N PHE A 78 34.45 -17.15 12.96
CA PHE A 78 34.10 -15.77 12.61
C PHE A 78 35.35 -14.97 12.23
N ASP A 79 35.50 -14.63 10.93
CA ASP A 79 36.53 -13.70 10.48
C ASP A 79 36.05 -12.24 10.66
N PHE A 80 36.41 -11.65 11.81
CA PHE A 80 36.06 -10.27 12.14
C PHE A 80 36.67 -9.26 11.15
N GLY A 81 37.86 -9.53 10.61
CA GLY A 81 38.50 -8.67 9.62
C GLY A 81 37.73 -8.65 8.29
N ALA A 82 37.23 -9.80 7.84
CA ALA A 82 36.36 -9.90 6.67
C ALA A 82 35.00 -9.20 6.90
N ALA A 83 34.40 -9.37 8.09
CA ALA A 83 33.17 -8.66 8.46
C ALA A 83 33.36 -7.14 8.43
N GLN A 84 34.48 -6.63 8.94
CA GLN A 84 34.84 -5.22 8.89
C GLN A 84 35.02 -4.69 7.46
N LYS A 85 35.67 -5.46 6.58
CA LYS A 85 35.77 -5.11 5.15
C LYS A 85 34.40 -5.03 4.48
N ARG A 86 33.51 -5.99 4.76
CA ARG A 86 32.13 -6.00 4.25
C ARG A 86 31.36 -4.76 4.75
N LYS A 87 31.42 -4.45 6.05
CA LYS A 87 30.85 -3.22 6.63
C LYS A 87 31.25 -1.98 5.83
N THR A 88 32.55 -1.78 5.64
CA THR A 88 33.08 -0.63 4.89
C THR A 88 32.58 -0.60 3.45
N ALA A 89 32.54 -1.75 2.76
CA ALA A 89 32.03 -1.82 1.39
C ALA A 89 30.54 -1.41 1.28
N VAL A 90 29.70 -1.84 2.22
CA VAL A 90 28.28 -1.43 2.27
C VAL A 90 28.15 0.08 2.48
N VAL A 91 28.91 0.64 3.43
CA VAL A 91 28.93 2.09 3.68
C VAL A 91 29.37 2.85 2.43
N ASP A 92 30.47 2.47 1.79
CA ASP A 92 31.00 3.14 0.61
C ASP A 92 30.04 3.09 -0.59
N GLN A 93 29.36 1.96 -0.78
CA GLN A 93 28.34 1.83 -1.82
C GLN A 93 27.18 2.80 -1.58
N LEU A 94 26.67 2.88 -0.36
CA LEU A 94 25.53 3.74 -0.04
C LEU A 94 25.90 5.22 -0.07
N VAL A 95 27.10 5.61 0.38
CA VAL A 95 27.59 7.00 0.26
C VAL A 95 27.64 7.41 -1.21
N LYS A 96 28.21 6.57 -2.09
CA LYS A 96 28.21 6.80 -3.54
C LYS A 96 26.79 6.89 -4.11
N GLY A 97 25.85 6.11 -3.58
CA GLY A 97 24.43 6.20 -3.94
C GLY A 97 23.83 7.57 -3.62
N VAL A 98 24.06 8.09 -2.42
CA VAL A 98 23.60 9.43 -2.00
C VAL A 98 24.24 10.52 -2.86
N GLU A 99 25.55 10.44 -3.12
CA GLU A 99 26.25 11.34 -4.04
C GLU A 99 25.63 11.34 -5.44
N GLY A 100 25.31 10.15 -5.97
CA GLY A 100 24.64 9.99 -7.25
C GLY A 100 23.25 10.60 -7.28
N LEU A 101 22.45 10.41 -6.23
CA LEU A 101 21.10 10.98 -6.11
C LEU A 101 21.12 12.51 -6.05
N LEU A 102 22.00 13.11 -5.25
CA LEU A 102 22.15 14.56 -5.17
C LEU A 102 22.57 15.16 -6.52
N LYS A 103 23.51 14.52 -7.20
CA LYS A 103 23.93 14.92 -8.56
C LYS A 103 22.79 14.81 -9.56
N ALA A 104 22.02 13.72 -9.54
CA ALA A 104 20.87 13.52 -10.43
C ALA A 104 19.76 14.55 -10.18
N GLY A 105 19.57 14.97 -8.93
CA GLY A 105 18.67 16.05 -8.55
C GLY A 105 19.19 17.46 -8.85
N GLY A 106 20.41 17.62 -9.38
CA GLY A 106 20.99 18.95 -9.64
C GLY A 106 21.37 19.73 -8.37
N VAL A 107 21.50 19.06 -7.23
CA VAL A 107 21.91 19.69 -5.97
C VAL A 107 23.40 20.01 -6.01
N THR A 108 23.78 21.23 -5.65
CA THR A 108 25.19 21.62 -5.53
C THR A 108 25.76 21.18 -4.19
N THR A 109 26.70 20.24 -4.19
CA THR A 109 27.41 19.84 -2.96
C THR A 109 28.59 20.77 -2.70
N LEU A 110 28.58 21.43 -1.54
CA LEU A 110 29.65 22.28 -1.04
C LEU A 110 30.38 21.57 0.10
N ARG A 111 31.68 21.35 -0.05
CA ARG A 111 32.47 20.64 0.97
C ARG A 111 33.12 21.63 1.93
N GLY A 112 32.78 21.54 3.21
CA GLY A 112 33.36 22.40 4.23
C GLY A 112 32.52 22.50 5.50
N THR A 113 33.08 23.15 6.52
CA THR A 113 32.32 23.49 7.72
C THR A 113 31.49 24.73 7.46
N ALA A 114 30.18 24.64 7.69
CA ALA A 114 29.26 25.76 7.53
C ALA A 114 29.13 26.56 8.82
N LYS A 115 29.04 27.88 8.70
CA LYS A 115 28.71 28.81 9.78
C LYS A 115 27.62 29.78 9.30
N LEU A 116 26.57 29.95 10.07
CA LEU A 116 25.53 30.94 9.77
C LEU A 116 26.11 32.34 9.88
N ALA A 117 25.96 33.14 8.82
CA ALA A 117 26.52 34.49 8.71
C ALA A 117 25.45 35.60 8.84
N GLY A 118 24.21 35.23 9.17
CA GLY A 118 23.05 36.12 9.24
C GLY A 118 22.54 36.59 7.87
N ASN A 119 21.35 37.21 7.84
CA ASN A 119 20.74 37.80 6.65
C ASN A 119 20.68 36.84 5.42
N GLY A 120 20.28 35.60 5.64
CA GLY A 120 20.16 34.58 4.58
C GLY A 120 21.50 34.09 4.01
N ALA A 121 22.62 34.23 4.73
CA ALA A 121 23.93 33.80 4.27
C ALA A 121 24.56 32.70 5.16
N VAL A 122 25.29 31.79 4.53
CA VAL A 122 26.13 30.76 5.15
C VAL A 122 27.57 30.95 4.68
N ASP A 123 28.51 31.00 5.61
CA ASP A 123 29.95 30.91 5.32
C ASP A 123 30.34 29.43 5.22
N VAL A 124 30.94 29.04 4.09
CA VAL A 124 31.47 27.71 3.84
C VAL A 124 32.96 27.83 3.57
N ALA A 125 33.79 27.49 4.56
CA ALA A 125 35.24 27.55 4.45
C ALA A 125 35.81 28.93 4.00
N GLY A 126 35.19 30.04 4.43
CA GLY A 126 35.58 31.40 4.09
C GLY A 126 34.89 31.97 2.85
N GLU A 127 34.09 31.17 2.13
CA GLU A 127 33.25 31.65 1.04
C GLU A 127 31.82 31.89 1.50
N ARG A 128 31.29 33.09 1.27
CA ARG A 128 29.92 33.44 1.62
C ARG A 128 28.94 33.00 0.53
N VAL A 129 27.97 32.17 0.91
CA VAL A 129 26.90 31.64 0.06
C VAL A 129 25.57 32.24 0.47
N GLN A 130 24.83 32.82 -0.47
CA GLN A 130 23.52 33.44 -0.22
C GLN A 130 22.38 32.45 -0.52
N ALA A 131 21.37 32.43 0.34
CA ALA A 131 20.15 31.65 0.20
C ALA A 131 18.91 32.48 0.58
N LYS A 132 17.73 32.07 0.10
CA LYS A 132 16.45 32.56 0.64
C LYS A 132 16.11 31.84 1.94
N ASP A 133 16.24 30.51 1.93
CA ASP A 133 15.99 29.64 3.07
C ASP A 133 17.21 28.78 3.41
N ILE A 134 17.43 28.57 4.71
CA ILE A 134 18.51 27.73 5.25
C ILE A 134 17.90 26.66 6.14
N VAL A 135 18.25 25.39 5.90
CA VAL A 135 17.81 24.25 6.73
C VAL A 135 18.99 23.70 7.51
N ILE A 136 18.94 23.78 8.84
CA ILE A 136 19.95 23.24 9.76
C ILE A 136 19.64 21.75 9.99
N ALA A 137 20.54 20.87 9.52
CA ALA A 137 20.46 19.42 9.65
C ALA A 137 21.80 18.85 10.18
N THR A 138 22.43 19.55 11.12
CA THR A 138 23.77 19.22 11.64
C THR A 138 23.81 18.00 12.57
N GLY A 139 22.64 17.46 12.92
CA GLY A 139 22.50 16.23 13.70
C GLY A 139 22.98 16.39 15.14
N SER A 140 23.61 15.33 15.65
CA SER A 140 24.09 15.22 17.04
C SER A 140 25.50 14.63 17.10
N ALA A 141 26.15 14.74 18.26
CA ALA A 141 27.42 14.11 18.58
C ALA A 141 27.28 13.20 19.82
N VAL A 142 28.22 12.27 20.01
CA VAL A 142 28.24 11.41 21.21
C VAL A 142 28.38 12.28 22.46
N SER A 143 27.52 12.05 23.45
CA SER A 143 27.57 12.80 24.70
C SER A 143 28.79 12.39 25.53
N ARG A 144 29.49 13.38 26.07
CA ARG A 144 30.57 13.18 27.04
C ARG A 144 30.05 13.49 28.44
N ILE A 145 30.33 12.61 29.39
CA ILE A 145 30.05 12.83 30.81
C ILE A 145 31.36 13.07 31.56
N PRO A 146 31.36 13.87 32.64
CA PRO A 146 32.52 14.02 33.51
C PRO A 146 32.74 12.73 34.31
N LEU A 147 33.43 11.77 33.70
CA LEU A 147 33.78 10.46 34.25
C LEU A 147 35.30 10.37 34.41
N LYS A 148 35.77 10.02 35.61
CA LYS A 148 37.20 9.80 35.85
C LYS A 148 37.68 8.61 35.02
N GLY A 149 38.71 8.81 34.19
CA GLY A 149 39.22 7.79 33.28
C GLY A 149 38.42 7.64 31.98
N ALA A 150 37.59 8.62 31.62
CA ALA A 150 36.86 8.62 30.34
C ALA A 150 37.78 8.45 29.12
N GLU A 151 39.03 8.89 29.19
CA GLU A 151 40.06 8.71 28.16
C GLU A 151 40.46 7.24 27.92
N HIS A 152 40.03 6.32 28.78
CA HIS A 152 40.20 4.87 28.61
C HIS A 152 39.00 4.20 27.95
N THR A 153 37.95 4.96 27.63
CA THR A 153 36.74 4.46 26.97
C THR A 153 36.80 4.73 25.46
N ILE A 154 36.03 3.96 24.70
CA ILE A 154 35.71 4.23 23.30
C ILE A 154 34.23 4.60 23.18
N ASP A 155 33.89 5.30 22.12
CA ASP A 155 32.51 5.64 21.77
C ASP A 155 31.96 4.73 20.65
N SER A 156 30.74 5.03 20.21
CA SER A 156 30.07 4.31 19.12
C SER A 156 30.79 4.42 17.77
N ASP A 157 31.59 5.46 17.55
CA ASP A 157 32.35 5.63 16.32
C ASP A 157 33.58 4.70 16.36
N ALA A 158 34.33 4.73 17.47
CA ALA A 158 35.55 3.96 17.63
C ALA A 158 35.32 2.44 17.75
N ILE A 159 34.20 2.00 18.34
CA ILE A 159 33.90 0.57 18.45
C ILE A 159 33.64 -0.09 17.08
N LEU A 160 33.14 0.67 16.10
CA LEU A 160 32.97 0.20 14.73
C LEU A 160 34.29 -0.02 14.01
N GLU A 161 35.41 0.48 14.53
CA GLU A 161 36.75 0.38 13.93
C GLU A 161 37.69 -0.57 14.68
N LEU A 162 37.17 -1.36 15.62
CA LEU A 162 37.95 -2.40 16.29
C LEU A 162 38.54 -3.39 15.27
N LYS A 163 39.74 -3.90 15.56
CA LYS A 163 40.42 -4.88 14.70
C LYS A 163 40.20 -6.32 15.16
N GLU A 164 39.86 -6.49 16.43
CA GLU A 164 39.71 -7.77 17.10
C GLU A 164 38.52 -7.71 18.06
N ILE A 165 37.92 -8.87 18.33
CA ILE A 165 36.83 -9.02 19.29
C ILE A 165 37.44 -9.00 20.70
N PRO A 166 37.05 -8.07 21.59
CA PRO A 166 37.56 -8.06 22.97
C PRO A 166 37.04 -9.29 23.72
N GLN A 167 37.86 -9.91 24.57
CA GLN A 167 37.38 -11.03 25.40
C GLN A 167 36.38 -10.55 26.45
N ARG A 168 36.56 -9.34 26.98
CA ARG A 168 35.68 -8.70 27.95
C ARG A 168 35.33 -7.28 27.52
N LEU A 169 34.03 -6.99 27.42
CA LEU A 169 33.51 -5.67 27.07
C LEU A 169 32.62 -5.14 28.19
N ALA A 170 32.97 -3.98 28.75
CA ALA A 170 32.06 -3.23 29.62
C ALA A 170 31.35 -2.15 28.80
N VAL A 171 30.02 -2.05 28.93
CA VAL A 171 29.18 -1.06 28.28
C VAL A 171 28.59 -0.14 29.34
N ILE A 172 28.86 1.16 29.25
CA ILE A 172 28.30 2.18 30.14
C ILE A 172 27.16 2.86 29.39
N GLY A 173 25.92 2.61 29.81
CA GLY A 173 24.70 3.07 29.17
C GLY A 173 23.96 1.93 28.46
N GLY A 174 22.75 1.64 28.93
CA GLY A 174 21.83 0.62 28.44
C GLY A 174 20.78 1.14 27.46
N GLY A 175 21.09 2.20 26.70
CA GLY A 175 20.26 2.64 25.57
C GLY A 175 20.44 1.74 24.34
N VAL A 176 19.71 2.04 23.26
CA VAL A 176 19.70 1.26 22.00
C VAL A 176 21.11 0.93 21.50
N VAL A 177 21.98 1.94 21.40
CA VAL A 177 23.37 1.77 20.91
C VAL A 177 24.16 0.80 21.79
N GLY A 178 24.09 0.98 23.11
CA GLY A 178 24.80 0.12 24.06
C GLY A 178 24.33 -1.33 23.98
N MET A 179 23.02 -1.55 23.91
CA MET A 179 22.44 -2.89 23.85
C MET A 179 22.69 -3.61 22.53
N GLU A 180 22.70 -2.92 21.39
CA GLU A 180 23.06 -3.52 20.09
C GLU A 180 24.50 -4.03 20.09
N PHE A 181 25.46 -3.24 20.57
CA PHE A 181 26.84 -3.69 20.70
C PHE A 181 26.99 -4.79 21.76
N ALA A 182 26.26 -4.71 22.88
CA ALA A 182 26.27 -5.75 23.89
C ALA A 182 25.80 -7.10 23.32
N ALA A 183 24.70 -7.12 22.58
CA ALA A 183 24.19 -8.33 21.91
C ALA A 183 25.20 -8.87 20.89
N MET A 184 25.72 -8.01 20.02
CA MET A 184 26.68 -8.41 18.97
C MET A 184 27.93 -9.06 19.57
N PHE A 185 28.57 -8.41 20.54
CA PHE A 185 29.80 -8.93 21.12
C PHE A 185 29.56 -10.16 22.00
N ALA A 186 28.44 -10.24 22.72
CA ALA A 186 28.06 -11.46 23.44
C ALA A 186 27.85 -12.65 22.49
N ALA A 187 27.13 -12.45 21.38
CA ALA A 187 26.93 -13.48 20.35
C ALA A 187 28.25 -13.95 19.71
N LEU A 188 29.23 -13.05 19.58
CA LEU A 188 30.57 -13.37 19.11
C LEU A 188 31.50 -13.97 20.19
N GLY A 189 31.01 -14.13 21.43
CA GLY A 189 31.69 -14.84 22.53
C GLY A 189 32.40 -13.95 23.54
N SER A 190 32.27 -12.62 23.47
CA SER A 190 32.77 -11.72 24.53
C SER A 190 31.96 -11.90 25.82
N LYS A 191 32.61 -11.83 26.98
CA LYS A 191 31.91 -11.59 28.24
C LYS A 191 31.52 -10.12 28.32
N VAL A 192 30.23 -9.83 28.29
CA VAL A 192 29.72 -8.44 28.25
C VAL A 192 29.10 -8.06 29.58
N THR A 193 29.43 -6.88 30.10
CA THR A 193 28.75 -6.29 31.28
C THR A 193 28.19 -4.93 30.91
N VAL A 194 26.88 -4.77 31.03
CA VAL A 194 26.18 -3.50 30.84
C VAL A 194 25.91 -2.85 32.19
N LEU A 195 26.29 -1.58 32.33
CA LEU A 195 26.06 -0.75 33.52
C LEU A 195 25.10 0.39 33.14
N GLU A 196 23.89 0.35 33.68
CA GLU A 196 22.85 1.34 33.45
C GLU A 196 22.46 2.02 34.77
N MET A 197 22.43 3.36 34.76
CA MET A 197 22.11 4.16 35.94
C MET A 197 20.61 4.12 36.27
N LEU A 198 19.75 3.98 35.26
CA LEU A 198 18.31 3.87 35.43
C LEU A 198 17.91 2.47 35.93
N PRO A 199 16.69 2.32 36.48
CA PRO A 199 16.19 1.02 36.95
C PRO A 199 16.04 -0.04 35.85
N GLN A 200 16.06 0.36 34.58
CA GLN A 200 15.88 -0.51 33.42
C GLN A 200 16.78 -0.06 32.26
N VAL A 201 17.29 -1.02 31.49
CA VAL A 201 17.83 -0.76 30.15
C VAL A 201 16.68 -0.51 29.16
N LEU A 202 16.98 0.09 28.01
CA LEU A 202 15.98 0.44 26.99
C LEU A 202 14.74 1.11 27.62
N PRO A 203 14.89 2.26 28.31
CA PRO A 203 13.84 2.85 29.13
C PRO A 203 12.56 3.24 28.35
N MET A 204 12.64 3.30 27.02
CA MET A 204 11.51 3.53 26.11
C MET A 204 10.69 2.27 25.80
N VAL A 205 11.21 1.08 26.14
CA VAL A 205 10.60 -0.22 25.83
C VAL A 205 9.88 -0.76 27.07
N GLU A 206 8.71 -1.38 26.87
CA GLU A 206 7.96 -1.99 27.97
C GLU A 206 8.73 -3.11 28.68
N ALA A 207 8.53 -3.20 30.00
CA ALA A 207 9.33 -4.06 30.88
C ALA A 207 9.25 -5.55 30.54
N ASP A 208 8.13 -6.03 30.01
CA ASP A 208 7.97 -7.43 29.62
C ASP A 208 8.84 -7.83 28.42
N LEU A 209 9.08 -6.91 27.47
CA LEU A 209 10.04 -7.11 26.37
C LEU A 209 11.48 -7.06 26.92
N VAL A 210 11.79 -6.07 27.76
CA VAL A 210 13.14 -5.90 28.32
C VAL A 210 13.54 -7.08 29.21
N ASN A 211 12.64 -7.60 30.03
CA ASN A 211 12.91 -8.76 30.88
C ASN A 211 13.21 -10.02 30.07
N LEU A 212 12.51 -10.21 28.95
CA LEU A 212 12.78 -11.33 28.04
C LEU A 212 14.16 -11.17 27.40
N TYR A 213 14.46 -9.97 26.90
CA TYR A 213 15.76 -9.69 26.29
C TYR A 213 16.93 -9.81 27.28
N ALA A 214 16.79 -9.32 28.51
CA ALA A 214 17.81 -9.45 29.56
C ALA A 214 18.12 -10.92 29.87
N LYS A 215 17.08 -11.78 29.89
CA LYS A 215 17.24 -13.22 30.06
C LYS A 215 17.97 -13.85 28.87
N HIS A 216 17.63 -13.47 27.64
CA HIS A 216 18.31 -13.92 26.43
C HIS A 216 19.80 -13.55 26.47
N LEU A 217 20.11 -12.27 26.70
CA LEU A 217 21.48 -11.76 26.74
C LEU A 217 22.31 -12.47 27.82
N SER A 218 21.72 -12.78 28.97
CA SER A 218 22.37 -13.55 30.03
C SER A 218 22.73 -14.97 29.58
N GLY A 219 21.86 -15.62 28.81
CA GLY A 219 22.11 -16.96 28.25
C GLY A 219 23.30 -17.02 27.28
N ILE A 220 23.66 -15.89 26.67
CA ILE A 220 24.77 -15.80 25.69
C ILE A 220 26.03 -15.10 26.24
N GLY A 221 26.13 -14.92 27.56
CA GLY A 221 27.36 -14.42 28.21
C GLY A 221 27.36 -12.93 28.56
N GLY A 222 26.21 -12.27 28.49
CA GLY A 222 26.04 -10.90 28.98
C GLY A 222 25.55 -10.81 30.44
N GLU A 223 25.79 -9.67 31.06
CA GLU A 223 25.32 -9.33 32.41
C GLU A 223 24.82 -7.88 32.39
N ILE A 224 23.69 -7.61 33.03
CA ILE A 224 23.12 -6.27 33.11
C ILE A 224 23.00 -5.88 34.58
N HIS A 225 23.63 -4.76 34.95
CA HIS A 225 23.41 -4.10 36.22
C HIS A 225 22.67 -2.77 36.00
N THR A 226 21.43 -2.72 36.46
CA THR A 226 20.63 -1.50 36.48
C THR A 226 20.77 -0.79 37.83
N SER A 227 20.34 0.47 37.90
CA SER A 227 20.56 1.32 39.09
C SER A 227 22.04 1.41 39.49
N SER A 228 22.94 1.27 38.52
CA SER A 228 24.39 1.22 38.70
C SER A 228 25.06 2.49 38.20
N LYS A 229 25.64 3.26 39.13
CA LYS A 229 26.37 4.49 38.81
C LYS A 229 27.86 4.21 38.70
N VAL A 230 28.44 4.43 37.53
CA VAL A 230 29.89 4.35 37.31
C VAL A 230 30.59 5.55 37.93
N ALA A 231 31.65 5.31 38.69
CA ALA A 231 32.46 6.32 39.34
C ALA A 231 33.80 6.55 38.65
N GLU A 232 34.43 5.49 38.15
CA GLU A 232 35.79 5.53 37.59
C GLU A 232 36.03 4.38 36.61
N VAL A 233 36.82 4.66 35.57
CA VAL A 233 37.47 3.64 34.74
C VAL A 233 38.98 3.74 34.96
N ALA A 234 39.56 2.75 35.64
CA ALA A 234 40.98 2.75 35.98
C ALA A 234 41.75 1.73 35.13
N LYS A 235 43.04 1.99 34.88
CA LYS A 235 43.96 0.96 34.37
C LYS A 235 44.36 0.01 35.51
N ALA A 236 44.22 -1.29 35.25
CA ALA A 236 44.68 -2.37 36.12
C ALA A 236 45.67 -3.24 35.33
N GLY A 237 46.93 -2.80 35.24
CA GLY A 237 47.94 -3.46 34.41
C GLY A 237 47.62 -3.34 32.91
N ARG A 238 47.36 -4.48 32.25
CA ARG A 238 46.93 -4.53 30.83
C ARG A 238 45.40 -4.48 30.65
N ALA A 239 44.64 -4.63 31.74
CA ALA A 239 43.17 -4.57 31.72
C ALA A 239 42.66 -3.21 32.18
N LEU A 240 41.39 -2.93 31.90
CA LEU A 240 40.62 -1.83 32.45
C LEU A 240 39.73 -2.35 33.58
N GLN A 241 39.49 -1.52 34.59
CA GLN A 241 38.57 -1.82 35.68
C GLN A 241 37.54 -0.71 35.79
N VAL A 242 36.27 -1.05 35.62
CA VAL A 242 35.13 -0.14 35.74
C VAL A 242 34.56 -0.27 37.13
N ARG A 243 34.67 0.80 37.93
CA ARG A 243 34.15 0.87 39.29
C ARG A 243 32.79 1.53 39.29
N PHE A 244 31.81 0.89 39.91
CA PHE A 244 30.44 1.36 39.98
C PHE A 244 29.85 1.15 41.37
N SER A 245 28.66 1.68 41.59
CA SER A 245 27.87 1.43 42.80
C SER A 245 26.43 1.13 42.43
N THR A 246 25.82 0.14 43.09
CA THR A 246 24.41 -0.22 42.92
C THR A 246 23.73 -0.05 44.27
N GLY A 247 22.74 0.85 44.36
CA GLY A 247 22.08 1.13 45.64
C GLY A 247 23.02 1.63 46.76
N GLY A 248 24.22 2.13 46.41
CA GLY A 248 25.25 2.56 47.37
C GLY A 248 26.32 1.52 47.69
N GLU A 249 26.14 0.25 47.33
CA GLU A 249 27.16 -0.79 47.48
C GLU A 249 28.14 -0.76 46.31
N GLY A 250 29.44 -0.79 46.60
CA GLY A 250 30.51 -0.70 45.59
C GLY A 250 30.72 -2.01 44.83
N GLY A 251 30.94 -1.92 43.52
CA GLY A 251 31.27 -3.02 42.63
C GLY A 251 32.37 -2.65 41.64
N ALA A 252 33.01 -3.65 41.05
CA ALA A 252 34.01 -3.46 40.00
C ALA A 252 33.94 -4.60 38.97
N VAL A 253 34.11 -4.26 37.70
CA VAL A 253 34.19 -5.21 36.59
C VAL A 253 35.45 -4.94 35.78
N ASP A 254 36.21 -5.99 35.51
CA ASP A 254 37.37 -5.91 34.65
C ASP A 254 36.98 -6.12 33.18
N ALA A 255 37.54 -5.30 32.29
CA ALA A 255 37.27 -5.32 30.86
C ALA A 255 38.56 -5.12 30.05
N ASP A 256 38.57 -5.59 28.81
CA ASP A 256 39.63 -5.30 27.85
C ASP A 256 39.32 -4.03 27.05
N GLN A 257 38.02 -3.77 26.85
CA GLN A 257 37.50 -2.56 26.23
C GLN A 257 36.28 -2.04 27.00
N VAL A 258 36.16 -0.71 27.09
CA VAL A 258 34.99 -0.05 27.70
C VAL A 258 34.31 0.84 26.66
N LEU A 259 33.03 0.59 26.37
CA LEU A 259 32.18 1.43 25.52
C LEU A 259 31.40 2.42 26.38
N LEU A 260 31.52 3.71 26.09
CA LEU A 260 30.72 4.77 26.69
C LEU A 260 29.58 5.16 25.74
N ALA A 261 28.36 4.69 26.02
CA ALA A 261 27.17 4.85 25.18
C ALA A 261 26.01 5.52 25.94
N VAL A 262 26.29 6.68 26.57
CA VAL A 262 25.38 7.37 27.50
C VAL A 262 24.44 8.39 26.83
N GLY A 263 24.39 8.42 25.50
CA GLY A 263 23.49 9.28 24.73
C GLY A 263 24.20 10.17 23.71
N ARG A 264 23.43 11.09 23.14
CA ARG A 264 23.87 12.02 22.11
C ARG A 264 23.37 13.43 22.42
N SER A 265 24.16 14.42 22.04
CA SER A 265 23.86 15.84 22.23
C SER A 265 23.71 16.54 20.87
N PRO A 266 22.71 17.42 20.68
CA PRO A 266 22.56 18.23 19.47
C PRO A 266 23.86 18.94 19.06
N TYR A 267 24.20 18.91 17.77
CA TYR A 267 25.46 19.44 17.27
C TYR A 267 25.31 20.85 16.73
N THR A 268 25.50 21.84 17.61
CA THR A 268 25.41 23.29 17.30
C THR A 268 26.74 24.03 17.48
N GLU A 269 27.80 23.33 17.90
CA GLU A 269 29.13 23.89 18.09
C GLU A 269 29.69 24.47 16.78
N GLY A 270 30.18 25.71 16.84
CA GLY A 270 30.78 26.40 15.68
C GLY A 270 29.77 26.86 14.61
N LEU A 271 28.49 26.50 14.71
CA LEU A 271 27.45 26.84 13.72
C LEU A 271 27.14 28.34 13.66
N GLY A 272 27.42 29.10 14.72
CA GLY A 272 27.08 30.52 14.80
C GLY A 272 25.58 30.79 14.97
N ALA A 273 24.82 29.82 15.47
CA ALA A 273 23.36 29.86 15.59
C ALA A 273 22.83 31.11 16.32
N GLU A 274 23.30 31.36 17.54
CA GLU A 274 22.82 32.50 18.35
C GLU A 274 23.16 33.85 17.69
N ALA A 275 24.37 33.98 17.12
CA ALA A 275 24.78 35.17 16.39
C ALA A 275 23.94 35.42 15.12
N ALA A 276 23.37 34.38 14.54
CA ALA A 276 22.43 34.45 13.42
C ALA A 276 20.96 34.63 13.84
N GLY A 277 20.68 34.79 15.14
CA GLY A 277 19.32 34.98 15.67
C GLY A 277 18.54 33.70 15.94
N VAL A 278 19.19 32.52 15.88
CA VAL A 278 18.58 31.22 16.19
C VAL A 278 18.66 30.94 17.69
N LYS A 279 17.51 30.76 18.33
CA LYS A 279 17.40 30.43 19.76
C LYS A 279 17.84 28.99 20.02
N LEU A 280 18.71 28.82 21.01
CA LEU A 280 19.12 27.51 21.51
C LEU A 280 18.57 27.25 22.92
N GLU A 281 18.25 26.00 23.23
CA GLU A 281 17.89 25.55 24.58
C GLU A 281 18.66 24.28 24.92
N ARG A 282 19.56 24.36 25.91
CA ARG A 282 20.45 23.23 26.29
C ARG A 282 21.20 22.65 25.09
N GLY A 283 21.60 23.51 24.15
CA GLY A 283 22.34 23.16 22.93
C GLY A 283 21.49 22.75 21.73
N ARG A 284 20.18 22.48 21.90
CA ARG A 284 19.27 22.16 20.78
C ARG A 284 18.75 23.41 20.11
N VAL A 285 18.47 23.36 18.81
CA VAL A 285 17.78 24.43 18.09
C VAL A 285 16.29 24.39 18.43
N VAL A 286 15.74 25.52 18.88
CA VAL A 286 14.31 25.64 19.14
C VAL A 286 13.57 25.89 17.83
N VAL A 287 12.54 25.09 17.58
CA VAL A 287 11.65 25.23 16.43
C VAL A 287 10.17 25.29 16.85
N ASP A 288 9.33 25.84 15.99
CA ASP A 288 7.87 25.72 16.08
C ASP A 288 7.36 24.39 15.48
N ASP A 289 6.04 24.18 15.51
CA ASP A 289 5.40 22.96 14.99
C ASP A 289 5.58 22.76 13.47
N HIS A 290 6.04 23.78 12.75
CA HIS A 290 6.32 23.74 11.32
C HIS A 290 7.82 23.65 11.01
N LEU A 291 8.66 23.44 12.04
CA LEU A 291 10.12 23.32 11.96
C LEU A 291 10.85 24.64 11.68
N ARG A 292 10.20 25.79 11.90
CA ARG A 292 10.81 27.13 11.76
C ARG A 292 11.57 27.50 13.02
N THR A 293 12.74 28.11 12.86
CA THR A 293 13.49 28.67 13.99
C THR A 293 13.03 30.11 14.31
N SER A 294 13.63 30.73 15.33
CA SER A 294 13.42 32.15 15.64
C SER A 294 14.01 33.13 14.60
N ALA A 295 14.90 32.66 13.71
CA ALA A 295 15.45 33.47 12.64
C ALA A 295 14.64 33.31 11.36
N ALA A 296 14.26 34.43 10.74
CA ALA A 296 13.49 34.42 9.49
C ALA A 296 14.26 33.72 8.36
N GLY A 297 13.58 32.84 7.63
CA GLY A 297 14.18 32.02 6.56
C GLY A 297 15.13 30.92 7.07
N VAL A 298 15.14 30.61 8.36
CA VAL A 298 15.97 29.55 8.93
C VAL A 298 15.10 28.49 9.61
N TRP A 299 15.36 27.23 9.24
CA TRP A 299 14.63 26.03 9.63
C TRP A 299 15.59 25.03 10.29
N ALA A 300 15.10 24.08 11.07
CA ALA A 300 15.95 23.04 11.64
C ALA A 300 15.21 21.70 11.75
N ILE A 301 15.94 20.60 11.53
CA ILE A 301 15.40 19.23 11.46
C ILE A 301 16.37 18.20 12.06
N GLY A 302 15.84 17.04 12.45
CA GLY A 302 16.58 15.90 12.96
C GLY A 302 17.17 16.14 14.34
N ASP A 303 18.20 15.38 14.70
CA ASP A 303 18.71 15.37 16.08
C ASP A 303 19.11 16.73 16.65
N VAL A 304 19.38 17.74 15.81
CA VAL A 304 19.75 19.08 16.26
C VAL A 304 18.61 19.79 16.99
N ILE A 305 17.34 19.42 16.76
CA ILE A 305 16.17 19.98 17.45
C ILE A 305 15.81 19.23 18.74
N GLY A 306 16.42 18.05 18.96
CA GLY A 306 16.11 17.15 20.08
C GLY A 306 14.91 16.23 19.79
N GLY A 307 14.24 15.76 20.84
CA GLY A 307 13.09 14.86 20.68
C GLY A 307 13.49 13.45 20.23
N ILE A 308 12.84 12.93 19.18
CA ILE A 308 13.08 11.58 18.66
C ILE A 308 14.27 11.60 17.69
N MET A 309 15.44 11.21 18.18
CA MET A 309 16.69 11.17 17.41
C MET A 309 16.81 9.90 16.56
N LEU A 310 15.93 9.75 15.57
CA LEU A 310 15.89 8.61 14.64
C LEU A 310 16.00 9.07 13.18
N ALA A 311 16.69 8.27 12.36
CA ALA A 311 16.98 8.64 10.98
C ALA A 311 15.73 8.80 10.10
N HIS A 312 14.71 7.96 10.29
CA HIS A 312 13.42 8.06 9.58
C HIS A 312 12.62 9.28 10.02
N VAL A 313 12.68 9.66 11.30
CA VAL A 313 12.08 10.90 11.81
C VAL A 313 12.76 12.12 11.20
N ALA A 314 14.10 12.19 11.25
CA ALA A 314 14.85 13.29 10.64
C ALA A 314 14.58 13.43 9.14
N SER A 315 14.44 12.32 8.42
CA SER A 315 14.08 12.31 6.99
C SER A 315 12.68 12.87 6.75
N TYR A 316 11.70 12.46 7.56
CA TYR A 316 10.32 12.94 7.48
C TYR A 316 10.20 14.43 7.81
N GLU A 317 10.90 14.89 8.84
CA GLU A 317 11.03 16.32 9.18
C GLU A 317 11.66 17.12 8.03
N GLY A 318 12.68 16.57 7.37
CA GLY A 318 13.29 17.18 6.19
C GLY A 318 12.31 17.38 5.04
N ILE A 319 11.43 16.40 4.78
CA ILE A 319 10.36 16.54 3.78
C ILE A 319 9.38 17.63 4.21
N CYS A 320 8.92 17.62 5.46
CA CYS A 320 7.95 18.60 5.98
C CYS A 320 8.49 20.03 5.93
N ALA A 321 9.74 20.26 6.36
CA ALA A 321 10.36 21.58 6.34
C ALA A 321 10.45 22.15 4.92
N ILE A 322 10.85 21.34 3.95
CA ILE A 322 10.93 21.76 2.55
C ILE A 322 9.56 22.04 1.93
N GLU A 323 8.56 21.22 2.25
CA GLU A 323 7.19 21.49 1.79
C GLU A 323 6.63 22.77 2.42
N ASN A 324 6.97 23.07 3.67
CA ASN A 324 6.62 24.33 4.31
C ASN A 324 7.33 25.53 3.67
N ILE A 325 8.59 25.38 3.25
CA ILE A 325 9.32 26.38 2.45
C ILE A 325 8.61 26.62 1.10
N ALA A 326 8.05 25.57 0.49
CA ALA A 326 7.30 25.64 -0.76
C ALA A 326 5.85 26.18 -0.60
N GLY A 327 5.45 26.58 0.61
CA GLY A 327 4.14 27.19 0.88
C GLY A 327 3.08 26.23 1.40
N HIS A 328 3.42 24.97 1.72
CA HIS A 328 2.53 24.07 2.44
C HIS A 328 2.48 24.40 3.94
N ALA A 329 1.51 23.82 4.65
CA ALA A 329 1.33 23.99 6.10
C ALA A 329 1.30 22.61 6.79
N ARG A 330 2.42 21.89 6.71
CA ARG A 330 2.61 20.58 7.33
C ARG A 330 3.17 20.70 8.74
N VAL A 331 2.54 19.97 9.66
CA VAL A 331 3.06 19.68 10.99
C VAL A 331 3.51 18.22 11.00
N PRO A 332 4.77 17.91 11.35
CA PRO A 332 5.22 16.52 11.45
C PRO A 332 4.43 15.77 12.52
N ASP A 333 3.85 14.63 12.14
CA ASP A 333 3.14 13.75 13.05
C ASP A 333 4.08 12.65 13.58
N TYR A 334 4.26 12.62 14.90
CA TYR A 334 5.18 11.71 15.58
C TYR A 334 4.48 10.54 16.28
N HIS A 335 3.14 10.53 16.37
CA HIS A 335 2.44 9.58 17.24
C HIS A 335 2.65 8.11 16.82
N ALA A 336 2.86 7.87 15.52
CA ALA A 336 3.18 6.56 14.97
C ALA A 336 4.65 6.43 14.54
N ALA A 337 5.59 7.19 15.12
CA ALA A 337 7.01 7.01 14.83
C ALA A 337 7.51 5.68 15.44
N PRO A 338 7.93 4.68 14.63
CA PRO A 338 8.38 3.41 15.18
C PRO A 338 9.79 3.51 15.78
N ASN A 339 10.02 2.72 16.81
CA ASN A 339 11.32 2.53 17.46
C ASN A 339 11.78 1.09 17.24
N CYS A 340 13.03 0.93 16.80
CA CYS A 340 13.62 -0.37 16.48
C CYS A 340 14.96 -0.53 17.21
N VAL A 341 15.16 -1.70 17.82
CA VAL A 341 16.41 -2.14 18.47
C VAL A 341 16.82 -3.46 17.82
N TYR A 342 17.94 -3.45 17.11
CA TYR A 342 18.35 -4.55 16.23
C TYR A 342 19.22 -5.57 16.99
N THR A 343 18.79 -5.91 18.20
CA THR A 343 19.39 -6.99 19.00
C THR A 343 18.96 -8.36 18.46
N ASP A 344 19.49 -9.42 19.04
CA ASP A 344 18.94 -10.77 18.88
C ASP A 344 18.35 -11.21 20.25
N PRO A 345 17.05 -11.55 20.34
CA PRO A 345 16.01 -11.25 19.34
C PRO A 345 15.83 -9.73 19.14
N GLU A 346 15.27 -9.34 17.99
CA GLU A 346 14.97 -7.93 17.69
C GLU A 346 13.83 -7.41 18.57
N ILE A 347 13.83 -6.11 18.85
CA ILE A 347 12.73 -5.41 19.53
C ILE A 347 12.24 -4.27 18.65
N ALA A 348 10.93 -4.14 18.49
CA ALA A 348 10.32 -3.00 17.82
C ALA A 348 9.01 -2.60 18.49
N HIS A 349 8.71 -1.30 18.52
CA HIS A 349 7.41 -0.82 18.99
C HIS A 349 6.99 0.48 18.32
N VAL A 350 5.68 0.73 18.31
CA VAL A 350 5.06 1.95 17.80
C VAL A 350 3.81 2.28 18.62
N GLY A 351 3.51 3.57 18.78
CA GLY A 351 2.37 4.03 19.57
C GLY A 351 2.55 3.82 21.08
N LEU A 352 1.44 3.75 21.81
CA LEU A 352 1.41 3.69 23.27
C LEU A 352 1.69 2.28 23.81
N GLY A 353 2.43 2.23 24.92
CA GLY A 353 2.50 1.05 25.79
C GLY A 353 1.24 0.86 26.63
N GLU A 354 1.05 -0.33 27.19
CA GLU A 354 -0.02 -0.61 28.14
C GLU A 354 0.10 0.29 29.38
N LYS A 355 1.32 0.39 29.93
CA LYS A 355 1.58 1.23 31.11
C LYS A 355 1.29 2.70 30.82
N GLU A 356 1.78 3.19 29.68
CA GLU A 356 1.62 4.57 29.27
C GLU A 356 0.14 4.92 29.01
N ALA A 357 -0.60 4.05 28.31
CA ALA A 357 -2.02 4.25 28.08
C ALA A 357 -2.82 4.33 29.38
N LYS A 358 -2.51 3.46 30.36
CA LYS A 358 -3.12 3.49 31.69
C LYS A 358 -2.77 4.74 32.49
N GLU A 359 -1.51 5.19 32.43
CA GLU A 359 -1.08 6.46 33.07
C GLU A 359 -1.79 7.68 32.46
N ARG A 360 -2.17 7.60 31.18
CA ARG A 360 -3.00 8.60 30.49
C ARG A 360 -4.51 8.44 30.75
N GLY A 361 -4.92 7.50 31.60
CA GLY A 361 -6.34 7.26 31.94
C GLY A 361 -7.15 6.56 30.85
N VAL A 362 -6.51 5.92 29.89
CA VAL A 362 -7.18 5.17 28.81
C VAL A 362 -7.42 3.73 29.26
N GLU A 363 -8.67 3.27 29.17
CA GLU A 363 -8.98 1.85 29.35
C GLU A 363 -8.53 1.07 28.11
N VAL A 364 -7.75 0.01 28.32
CA VAL A 364 -7.14 -0.75 27.22
C VAL A 364 -7.51 -2.22 27.22
N ARG A 365 -7.60 -2.81 26.03
CA ARG A 365 -7.51 -4.25 25.79
C ARG A 365 -6.10 -4.57 25.31
N VAL A 366 -5.53 -5.64 25.86
CA VAL A 366 -4.18 -6.08 25.52
C VAL A 366 -4.24 -7.53 25.07
N GLY A 367 -3.67 -7.79 23.91
CA GLY A 367 -3.53 -9.13 23.35
C GLY A 367 -2.07 -9.43 23.09
N ARG A 368 -1.68 -10.70 23.32
CA ARG A 368 -0.30 -11.15 23.15
C ARG A 368 -0.28 -12.52 22.48
N PHE A 369 0.54 -12.65 21.45
CA PHE A 369 0.77 -13.91 20.75
C PHE A 369 2.26 -14.30 20.82
N PRO A 370 2.60 -15.46 21.40
CA PRO A 370 3.99 -15.91 21.49
C PRO A 370 4.49 -16.47 20.16
N PHE A 371 5.73 -16.15 19.77
CA PHE A 371 6.35 -16.74 18.57
C PHE A 371 6.53 -18.25 18.68
N ALA A 372 6.56 -18.82 19.89
CA ALA A 372 6.50 -20.26 20.12
C ALA A 372 5.23 -20.95 19.58
N ALA A 373 4.15 -20.20 19.35
CA ALA A 373 2.93 -20.69 18.70
C ALA A 373 2.87 -20.34 17.19
N SER A 374 3.85 -19.61 16.66
CA SER A 374 3.93 -19.31 15.22
C SER A 374 4.62 -20.45 14.48
N GLY A 375 3.91 -21.09 13.56
CA GLY A 375 4.48 -22.10 12.68
C GLY A 375 5.70 -21.56 11.92
N ARG A 376 5.65 -20.31 11.43
CA ARG A 376 6.78 -19.71 10.73
C ARG A 376 8.01 -19.53 11.64
N ALA A 377 7.83 -19.02 12.85
CA ALA A 377 8.93 -18.84 13.80
C ALA A 377 9.62 -20.16 14.17
N LEU A 378 8.84 -21.25 14.30
CA LEU A 378 9.38 -22.60 14.49
C LEU A 378 10.21 -23.06 13.28
N THR A 379 9.74 -22.82 12.04
CA THR A 379 10.54 -23.17 10.84
C THR A 379 11.83 -22.37 10.70
N LEU A 380 11.92 -21.19 11.33
CA LEU A 380 13.14 -20.39 11.41
C LEU A 380 14.06 -20.81 12.55
N GLY A 381 13.60 -21.70 13.45
CA GLY A 381 14.28 -22.03 14.71
C GLY A 381 14.39 -20.85 15.68
N GLN A 382 13.58 -19.81 15.49
CA GLN A 382 13.61 -18.55 16.24
C GLN A 382 12.24 -18.31 16.88
N SER A 383 11.94 -19.05 17.95
CA SER A 383 10.62 -19.05 18.61
C SER A 383 10.53 -18.19 19.86
N GLU A 384 11.64 -17.58 20.27
CA GLU A 384 11.69 -16.72 21.45
C GLU A 384 11.03 -15.37 21.18
N GLY A 385 10.16 -14.93 22.10
CA GLY A 385 9.49 -13.64 22.03
C GLY A 385 7.99 -13.71 21.76
N PHE A 386 7.40 -12.56 21.43
CA PHE A 386 5.96 -12.37 21.19
C PHE A 386 5.67 -11.05 20.46
N ALA A 387 4.50 -10.99 19.82
CA ALA A 387 3.84 -9.74 19.43
C ALA A 387 2.77 -9.38 20.48
N LYS A 388 2.63 -8.09 20.79
CA LYS A 388 1.64 -7.55 21.74
C LYS A 388 0.95 -6.35 21.12
N VAL A 389 -0.39 -6.34 21.16
CA VAL A 389 -1.23 -5.23 20.71
C VAL A 389 -1.90 -4.59 21.91
N VAL A 390 -1.86 -3.25 21.98
CA VAL A 390 -2.55 -2.42 22.96
C VAL A 390 -3.61 -1.61 22.20
N ALA A 391 -4.87 -1.77 22.56
CA ALA A 391 -5.99 -1.11 21.91
C ALA A 391 -6.92 -0.45 22.92
N ASP A 392 -7.59 0.63 22.51
CA ASP A 392 -8.62 1.28 23.31
C ASP A 392 -9.78 0.31 23.54
N ALA A 393 -10.22 0.18 24.79
CA ALA A 393 -11.21 -0.83 25.18
C ALA A 393 -12.62 -0.55 24.64
N SER A 394 -12.94 0.71 24.33
CA SER A 394 -14.26 1.15 23.90
C SER A 394 -14.43 1.08 22.38
N SER A 395 -13.49 1.67 21.65
CA SER A 395 -13.50 1.81 20.19
C SER A 395 -12.79 0.66 19.47
N GLY A 396 -11.92 -0.07 20.16
CA GLY A 396 -11.06 -1.08 19.55
C GLY A 396 -9.91 -0.50 18.72
N ALA A 397 -9.71 0.82 18.71
CA ALA A 397 -8.61 1.47 17.99
C ALA A 397 -7.26 0.99 18.53
N VAL A 398 -6.35 0.61 17.64
CA VAL A 398 -5.00 0.16 17.98
C VAL A 398 -4.17 1.37 18.41
N LEU A 399 -3.81 1.41 19.70
CA LEU A 399 -3.04 2.50 20.30
C LEU A 399 -1.54 2.27 20.18
N GLY A 400 -1.11 1.01 20.15
CA GLY A 400 0.28 0.64 19.99
C GLY A 400 0.50 -0.85 19.82
N VAL A 401 1.67 -1.19 19.27
CA VAL A 401 2.11 -2.58 19.05
C VAL A 401 3.56 -2.71 19.46
N HIS A 402 3.88 -3.79 20.17
CA HIS A 402 5.18 -4.06 20.76
C HIS A 402 5.60 -5.48 20.42
N ILE A 403 6.76 -5.65 19.81
CA ILE A 403 7.24 -6.92 19.28
C ILE A 403 8.64 -7.17 19.80
N ILE A 404 8.86 -8.36 20.35
CA ILE A 404 10.20 -8.91 20.58
C ILE A 404 10.26 -10.28 19.91
N GLY A 405 11.22 -10.51 19.01
CA GLY A 405 11.30 -11.78 18.27
C GLY A 405 11.97 -11.63 16.90
N PRO A 406 11.91 -12.67 16.05
CA PRO A 406 12.55 -12.64 14.74
C PRO A 406 11.93 -11.56 13.86
N ARG A 407 12.78 -10.76 13.20
CA ARG A 407 12.39 -9.72 12.23
C ARG A 407 11.40 -8.68 12.80
N ALA A 408 11.39 -8.46 14.12
CA ALA A 408 10.50 -7.46 14.75
C ALA A 408 10.59 -6.08 14.08
N THR A 409 11.79 -5.69 13.63
CA THR A 409 12.04 -4.41 12.97
C THR A 409 11.45 -4.29 11.56
N ASP A 410 11.16 -5.42 10.90
CA ASP A 410 10.41 -5.44 9.64
C ASP A 410 8.89 -5.50 9.90
N LEU A 411 8.46 -6.30 10.89
CA LEU A 411 7.05 -6.49 11.24
C LEU A 411 6.37 -5.21 11.72
N ILE A 412 7.12 -4.31 12.35
CA ILE A 412 6.56 -3.07 12.91
C ILE A 412 6.00 -2.12 11.85
N ALA A 413 6.36 -2.28 10.58
CA ALA A 413 5.86 -1.44 9.49
C ALA A 413 4.33 -1.51 9.33
N GLU A 414 3.76 -2.73 9.44
CA GLU A 414 2.31 -2.93 9.40
C GLU A 414 1.62 -2.28 10.61
N ALA A 415 2.18 -2.49 11.80
CA ALA A 415 1.67 -1.87 13.02
C ALA A 415 1.75 -0.34 12.98
N THR A 416 2.79 0.21 12.36
CA THR A 416 2.96 1.66 12.17
C THR A 416 1.84 2.21 11.30
N LEU A 417 1.50 1.52 10.21
CA LEU A 417 0.35 1.86 9.37
C LEU A 417 -0.96 1.79 10.15
N ALA A 418 -1.12 0.78 11.00
CA ALA A 418 -2.32 0.60 11.81
C ALA A 418 -2.52 1.75 12.81
N VAL A 419 -1.48 2.11 13.57
CA VAL A 419 -1.52 3.23 14.53
C VAL A 419 -1.74 4.56 13.81
N GLN A 420 -0.98 4.83 12.74
CA GLN A 420 -1.05 6.09 11.99
C GLN A 420 -2.46 6.37 11.43
N ASN A 421 -3.21 5.33 11.08
CA ASN A 421 -4.55 5.46 10.49
C ASN A 421 -5.68 5.15 11.49
N GLY A 422 -5.36 4.92 12.77
CA GLY A 422 -6.35 4.58 13.79
C GLY A 422 -7.14 3.31 13.48
N LEU A 423 -6.49 2.31 12.87
CA LEU A 423 -7.15 1.03 12.57
C LEU A 423 -7.57 0.33 13.87
N THR A 424 -8.64 -0.45 13.78
CA THR A 424 -9.20 -1.20 14.91
C THR A 424 -8.68 -2.64 14.97
N LEU A 425 -8.83 -3.29 16.13
CA LEU A 425 -8.57 -4.72 16.29
C LEU A 425 -9.31 -5.58 15.25
N ASP A 426 -10.54 -5.19 14.88
CA ASP A 426 -11.34 -5.90 13.89
C ASP A 426 -10.79 -5.73 12.47
N GLN A 427 -10.23 -4.56 12.15
CA GLN A 427 -9.59 -4.34 10.85
C GLN A 427 -8.27 -5.11 10.71
N LEU A 428 -7.53 -5.29 11.82
CA LEU A 428 -6.37 -6.19 11.83
C LEU A 428 -6.79 -7.67 11.71
N ASP A 429 -7.88 -8.09 12.36
CA ASP A 429 -8.49 -9.44 12.23
C ASP A 429 -8.94 -9.72 10.79
N LEU A 430 -9.63 -8.77 10.14
CA LEU A 430 -10.14 -8.92 8.77
C LEU A 430 -9.04 -8.93 7.70
N THR A 431 -7.82 -8.55 8.04
CA THR A 431 -6.69 -8.57 7.11
C THR A 431 -6.21 -10.01 6.93
N ILE A 432 -6.29 -10.53 5.71
CA ILE A 432 -5.80 -11.88 5.39
C ILE A 432 -4.27 -11.85 5.37
N HIS A 433 -3.65 -12.24 6.49
CA HIS A 433 -2.21 -12.41 6.59
C HIS A 433 -1.79 -13.71 5.88
N ALA A 434 -0.69 -13.66 5.11
CA ALA A 434 -0.19 -14.83 4.41
C ALA A 434 0.26 -15.93 5.40
N HIS A 435 0.02 -17.20 5.07
CA HIS A 435 0.39 -18.34 5.90
C HIS A 435 1.36 -19.31 5.18
N PRO A 436 2.43 -19.81 5.83
CA PRO A 436 2.93 -19.41 7.16
C PRO A 436 3.87 -18.21 7.08
N THR A 437 3.59 -17.14 7.83
CA THR A 437 4.46 -15.95 7.94
C THR A 437 4.52 -15.40 9.38
N LEU A 438 5.52 -14.56 9.66
CA LEU A 438 5.65 -13.90 10.97
C LEU A 438 4.57 -12.84 11.24
N PRO A 439 4.11 -12.03 10.24
CA PRO A 439 3.00 -11.08 10.40
C PRO A 439 1.72 -11.67 10.99
N GLU A 440 1.42 -12.95 10.79
CA GLU A 440 0.28 -13.63 11.44
C GLU A 440 0.28 -13.47 12.97
N SER A 441 1.44 -13.23 13.58
CA SER A 441 1.57 -12.98 15.02
C SER A 441 0.92 -11.67 15.47
N ILE A 442 0.85 -10.65 14.59
CA ILE A 442 0.17 -9.37 14.87
C ILE A 442 -1.35 -9.59 14.83
N MET A 443 -1.84 -10.28 13.80
CA MET A 443 -3.25 -10.69 13.69
C MET A 443 -3.70 -11.52 14.90
N GLU A 444 -2.94 -12.54 15.27
CA GLU A 444 -3.25 -13.38 16.44
C GLU A 444 -3.16 -12.61 17.76
N ALA A 445 -2.26 -11.63 17.87
CA ALA A 445 -2.23 -10.74 19.03
C ALA A 445 -3.48 -9.83 19.07
N ALA A 446 -3.97 -9.35 17.93
CA ALA A 446 -5.22 -8.61 17.85
C ALA A 446 -6.42 -9.48 18.23
N LEU A 447 -6.51 -10.72 17.72
CA LEU A 447 -7.52 -11.71 18.11
C LEU A 447 -7.44 -12.06 19.61
N ALA A 448 -6.23 -12.18 20.16
CA ALA A 448 -6.03 -12.42 21.59
C ALA A 448 -6.56 -11.26 22.45
N ALA A 449 -6.43 -10.00 21.98
CA ALA A 449 -6.99 -8.83 22.66
C ALA A 449 -8.52 -8.88 22.71
N GLN A 450 -9.14 -9.63 21.80
CA GLN A 450 -10.58 -9.88 21.75
C GLN A 450 -11.00 -11.20 22.41
N GLY A 451 -10.07 -12.01 22.91
CA GLY A 451 -10.35 -13.35 23.45
C GLY A 451 -10.78 -14.37 22.39
N ARG A 452 -10.33 -14.18 21.14
CA ARG A 452 -10.69 -15.00 19.96
C ARG A 452 -9.47 -15.57 19.22
N ALA A 453 -8.28 -15.58 19.84
CA ALA A 453 -7.08 -16.17 19.23
C ALA A 453 -7.31 -17.63 18.88
N ILE A 454 -6.76 -18.08 17.75
CA ILE A 454 -7.00 -19.43 17.22
C ILE A 454 -5.87 -20.36 17.66
N HIS A 455 -4.63 -19.89 17.55
CA HIS A 455 -3.45 -20.72 17.77
C HIS A 455 -2.92 -20.69 19.22
N ILE A 456 -3.64 -20.05 20.14
CA ILE A 456 -3.40 -20.10 21.59
C ILE A 456 -4.71 -20.18 22.39
N PRO A 457 -4.69 -20.77 23.60
CA PRO A 457 -5.85 -20.73 24.48
C PRO A 457 -6.20 -19.28 24.88
N ASN A 458 -7.48 -18.93 24.76
CA ASN A 458 -7.98 -17.63 25.21
C ASN A 458 -8.17 -17.59 26.72
N ARG A 459 -7.73 -16.49 27.36
CA ARG A 459 -8.09 -16.22 28.76
C ARG A 459 -9.55 -15.79 28.82
N ARG A 460 -10.32 -16.29 29.80
CA ARG A 460 -11.69 -15.81 30.07
C ARG A 460 -11.64 -14.31 30.35
N ILE A 461 -12.20 -13.51 29.45
CA ILE A 461 -12.43 -12.09 29.71
C ILE A 461 -13.44 -12.00 30.86
N GLN A 462 -13.03 -11.48 32.02
CA GLN A 462 -13.99 -11.09 33.06
C GLN A 462 -14.82 -9.95 32.47
N ALA A 463 -16.09 -10.21 32.22
CA ALA A 463 -17.03 -9.16 31.84
C ALA A 463 -16.99 -8.08 32.92
N ALA A 464 -16.48 -6.89 32.59
CA ALA A 464 -16.60 -5.74 33.45
C ALA A 464 -18.10 -5.54 33.74
N ALA A 465 -18.46 -5.46 35.03
CA ALA A 465 -19.83 -5.32 35.46
C ALA A 465 -20.45 -4.06 34.81
N ALA A 466 -21.35 -4.26 33.86
CA ALA A 466 -22.16 -3.20 33.31
C ALA A 466 -22.96 -2.56 34.45
N ASN A 467 -22.63 -1.32 34.79
CA ASN A 467 -23.33 -0.51 35.76
C ASN A 467 -24.69 -0.10 35.15
N PRO A 468 -25.85 -0.50 35.72
CA PRO A 468 -27.16 -0.28 35.08
C PRO A 468 -27.70 1.15 35.21
N ALA A 469 -26.87 2.13 35.59
CA ALA A 469 -27.28 3.48 35.94
C ALA A 469 -26.52 4.57 35.16
N SER A 470 -26.45 4.43 33.84
CA SER A 470 -26.28 5.56 32.92
C SER A 470 -26.58 5.09 31.51
N ASN A 471 -27.86 4.90 31.20
CA ASN A 471 -28.32 4.87 29.81
C ASN A 471 -28.46 6.34 29.35
N PRO A 472 -27.53 6.92 28.57
CA PRO A 472 -27.94 7.93 27.63
C PRO A 472 -28.87 7.24 26.62
N SER A 473 -30.02 7.85 26.35
CA SER A 473 -31.04 7.33 25.45
C SER A 473 -30.43 6.88 24.11
N PRO A 474 -30.90 5.76 23.52
CA PRO A 474 -30.46 5.34 22.20
C PRO A 474 -31.11 6.26 21.17
N THR A 475 -30.46 7.37 20.86
CA THR A 475 -30.81 8.21 19.73
C THR A 475 -29.71 8.15 18.69
N SER A 476 -30.07 7.53 17.56
CA SER A 476 -29.54 7.61 16.19
C SER A 476 -28.83 6.38 15.61
N THR A 477 -28.04 5.58 16.34
CA THR A 477 -27.20 4.52 15.71
C THR A 477 -27.79 3.11 15.74
N THR A 478 -28.55 2.72 16.76
CA THR A 478 -29.22 1.40 16.81
C THR A 478 -30.43 1.32 15.87
N ALA A 479 -31.08 2.45 15.60
CA ALA A 479 -32.11 2.55 14.56
C ALA A 479 -31.53 2.31 13.16
N ALA A 480 -30.27 2.68 12.91
CA ALA A 480 -29.61 2.47 11.61
C ALA A 480 -29.21 1.01 11.36
N LEU A 481 -28.83 0.25 12.41
CA LEU A 481 -28.50 -1.18 12.29
C LEU A 481 -29.75 -2.08 12.24
N HIS A 482 -30.79 -1.78 13.03
CA HIS A 482 -32.08 -2.47 12.88
C HIS A 482 -32.79 -2.11 11.57
N ASN A 483 -32.63 -0.87 11.07
CA ASN A 483 -33.08 -0.53 9.71
C ASN A 483 -32.21 -1.20 8.64
N ARG A 484 -30.92 -1.49 8.86
CA ARG A 484 -30.11 -2.23 7.87
C ARG A 484 -30.54 -3.69 7.75
N GLU A 485 -30.84 -4.38 8.85
CA GLU A 485 -31.40 -5.74 8.77
C GLU A 485 -32.82 -5.74 8.19
N GLN A 486 -33.67 -4.76 8.51
CA GLN A 486 -35.02 -4.68 7.92
C GLN A 486 -35.02 -4.16 6.46
N GLN A 487 -34.06 -3.33 6.05
CA GLN A 487 -33.91 -2.85 4.66
C GLN A 487 -33.11 -3.83 3.77
N MET A 488 -32.23 -4.67 4.32
CA MET A 488 -31.55 -5.74 3.58
C MET A 488 -32.40 -7.00 3.37
N VAL A 489 -33.54 -7.12 4.07
CA VAL A 489 -34.47 -8.26 3.97
C VAL A 489 -35.67 -7.94 3.07
N THR A 490 -35.70 -6.79 2.39
CA THR A 490 -36.71 -6.60 1.33
C THR A 490 -36.17 -7.23 0.04
N PRO A 491 -36.65 -8.42 -0.40
CA PRO A 491 -36.35 -8.88 -1.74
C PRO A 491 -36.80 -7.79 -2.70
N VAL A 492 -35.88 -7.28 -3.54
CA VAL A 492 -36.27 -6.47 -4.69
C VAL A 492 -37.30 -7.28 -5.45
N LYS A 493 -38.56 -6.84 -5.42
CA LYS A 493 -39.66 -7.51 -6.12
C LYS A 493 -39.17 -7.76 -7.55
N PRO A 494 -39.22 -9.01 -8.07
CA PRO A 494 -38.86 -9.25 -9.46
C PRO A 494 -39.64 -8.25 -10.32
N PRO A 495 -39.01 -7.60 -11.31
CA PRO A 495 -39.72 -6.73 -12.22
C PRO A 495 -40.95 -7.47 -12.74
N THR A 496 -42.12 -6.84 -12.70
CA THR A 496 -43.38 -7.40 -13.25
C THR A 496 -43.37 -7.50 -14.77
N THR A 497 -42.23 -7.22 -15.40
CA THR A 497 -41.98 -7.36 -16.82
C THR A 497 -41.86 -8.85 -17.17
N PRO A 498 -42.51 -9.33 -18.24
CA PRO A 498 -42.38 -10.71 -18.69
C PRO A 498 -40.91 -11.13 -18.74
N VAL A 499 -40.60 -12.27 -18.13
CA VAL A 499 -39.29 -12.91 -18.28
C VAL A 499 -39.06 -13.10 -19.78
N PRO A 500 -37.95 -12.62 -20.37
CA PRO A 500 -37.62 -12.92 -21.75
C PRO A 500 -37.65 -14.44 -21.92
N GLU A 501 -38.45 -14.92 -22.86
CA GLU A 501 -38.38 -16.33 -23.26
C GLU A 501 -36.96 -16.63 -23.72
N SER A 502 -36.47 -17.84 -23.44
CA SER A 502 -35.15 -18.26 -23.91
C SER A 502 -35.07 -18.12 -25.43
N ILE A 503 -33.94 -17.58 -25.92
CA ILE A 503 -33.73 -17.43 -27.35
C ILE A 503 -33.42 -18.83 -27.90
N THR A 504 -34.31 -19.34 -28.75
CA THR A 504 -34.18 -20.66 -29.38
C THR A 504 -33.73 -20.54 -30.83
N ALA A 505 -33.20 -21.62 -31.40
CA ALA A 505 -32.85 -21.68 -32.81
C ALA A 505 -34.03 -21.27 -33.72
N LYS A 506 -35.26 -21.70 -33.35
CA LYS A 506 -36.50 -21.32 -34.07
C LYS A 506 -36.72 -19.82 -34.11
N LYS A 507 -36.46 -19.10 -33.01
CA LYS A 507 -36.62 -17.63 -32.93
C LYS A 507 -35.60 -16.87 -33.78
N LEU A 508 -34.48 -17.51 -34.11
CA LEU A 508 -33.39 -16.98 -34.93
C LEU A 508 -33.48 -17.42 -36.39
N GLU A 509 -34.51 -18.16 -36.80
CA GLU A 509 -34.74 -18.50 -38.20
C GLU A 509 -35.13 -17.25 -39.01
N LEU A 510 -34.59 -17.13 -40.23
CA LEU A 510 -34.87 -16.05 -41.17
C LEU A 510 -36.27 -16.20 -41.79
N LYS A 511 -37.30 -16.02 -40.96
CA LYS A 511 -38.73 -16.15 -41.30
C LYS A 511 -39.48 -14.87 -40.94
N LYS A 512 -40.54 -14.57 -41.69
CA LYS A 512 -41.38 -13.38 -41.48
C LYS A 512 -41.93 -13.27 -40.06
N GLU A 513 -42.27 -14.39 -39.42
CA GLU A 513 -42.77 -14.44 -38.04
C GLU A 513 -41.75 -13.98 -36.98
N ASN A 514 -40.45 -14.00 -37.32
CA ASN A 514 -39.35 -13.56 -36.44
C ASN A 514 -38.82 -12.16 -36.81
N ARG A 515 -39.39 -11.53 -37.84
CA ARG A 515 -38.85 -10.30 -38.45
C ARG A 515 -38.56 -9.22 -37.41
N ASP A 516 -39.53 -8.89 -36.57
CA ASP A 516 -39.40 -7.78 -35.60
C ASP A 516 -38.27 -8.02 -34.60
N PHE A 517 -38.09 -9.28 -34.19
CA PHE A 517 -37.00 -9.65 -33.28
C PHE A 517 -35.63 -9.54 -33.95
N LEU A 518 -35.50 -10.06 -35.18
CA LEU A 518 -34.27 -9.99 -35.97
C LEU A 518 -33.92 -8.55 -36.35
N PHE A 519 -34.93 -7.73 -36.66
CA PHE A 519 -34.79 -6.31 -36.94
C PHE A 519 -34.39 -5.53 -35.70
N GLY A 520 -34.93 -5.88 -34.53
CA GLY A 520 -34.49 -5.33 -33.25
C GLY A 520 -33.01 -5.58 -32.97
N ILE A 521 -32.52 -6.80 -33.24
CA ILE A 521 -31.09 -7.14 -33.11
C ILE A 521 -30.23 -6.30 -34.07
N HIS A 522 -30.63 -6.22 -35.34
CA HIS A 522 -29.92 -5.42 -36.35
C HIS A 522 -29.87 -3.94 -35.96
N ARG A 523 -31.01 -3.36 -35.56
CA ARG A 523 -31.09 -1.97 -35.09
C ARG A 523 -30.20 -1.74 -33.88
N MET A 524 -30.18 -2.66 -32.91
CA MET A 524 -29.34 -2.55 -31.71
C MET A 524 -27.85 -2.52 -32.05
N MET A 525 -27.38 -3.44 -32.92
CA MET A 525 -25.98 -3.43 -33.36
C MET A 525 -25.63 -2.14 -34.12
N GLN A 526 -26.52 -1.66 -35.00
CA GLN A 526 -26.33 -0.40 -35.72
C GLN A 526 -26.30 0.81 -34.78
N LEU A 527 -27.15 0.83 -33.74
CA LEU A 527 -27.18 1.89 -32.74
C LEU A 527 -25.85 1.94 -31.97
N ILE A 528 -25.35 0.78 -31.51
CA ILE A 528 -24.06 0.69 -30.82
C ILE A 528 -22.91 1.18 -31.71
N ARG A 529 -22.82 0.66 -32.95
CA ARG A 529 -21.78 1.08 -33.92
C ARG A 529 -21.81 2.58 -34.11
N ARG A 530 -22.98 3.15 -34.37
CA ARG A 530 -23.10 4.57 -34.67
C ARG A 530 -22.88 5.45 -33.46
N PHE A 531 -23.38 5.04 -32.30
CA PHE A 531 -23.12 5.70 -31.03
C PHE A 531 -21.61 5.83 -30.78
N GLU A 532 -20.86 4.75 -30.95
CA GLU A 532 -19.42 4.72 -30.68
C GLU A 532 -18.58 5.46 -31.73
N GLU A 533 -18.98 5.42 -33.01
CA GLU A 533 -18.38 6.28 -34.04
C GLU A 533 -18.51 7.75 -33.65
N ARG A 534 -19.69 8.16 -33.19
CA ARG A 534 -19.89 9.53 -32.73
C ARG A 534 -19.18 9.82 -31.42
N ALA A 535 -19.13 8.88 -30.47
CA ALA A 535 -18.32 9.02 -29.27
C ALA A 535 -16.84 9.27 -29.62
N GLN A 536 -16.30 8.56 -30.62
CA GLN A 536 -14.95 8.82 -31.13
C GLN A 536 -14.79 10.26 -31.64
N GLU A 537 -15.73 10.75 -32.44
CA GLU A 537 -15.70 12.13 -32.93
C GLU A 537 -15.77 13.16 -31.79
N GLN A 538 -16.62 12.93 -30.79
CA GLN A 538 -16.75 13.84 -29.64
C GLN A 538 -15.51 13.80 -28.74
N TYR A 539 -14.84 12.65 -28.63
CA TYR A 539 -13.53 12.53 -28.00
C TYR A 539 -12.49 13.41 -28.69
N THR A 540 -12.43 13.39 -30.02
CA THR A 540 -11.53 14.28 -30.80
C THR A 540 -11.86 15.75 -30.62
N LYS A 541 -13.12 16.09 -30.33
CA LYS A 541 -13.56 17.45 -29.96
C LYS A 541 -13.31 17.80 -28.48
N ALA A 542 -12.59 16.95 -27.75
CA ALA A 542 -12.28 17.11 -26.32
C ALA A 542 -13.52 17.20 -25.42
N LYS A 543 -14.67 16.65 -25.83
CA LYS A 543 -15.87 16.59 -24.99
C LYS A 543 -15.87 15.40 -24.02
N ILE A 544 -15.07 14.37 -24.31
CA ILE A 544 -14.95 13.17 -23.48
C ILE A 544 -13.59 13.20 -22.79
N GLY A 545 -13.60 13.22 -21.46
CA GLY A 545 -12.39 13.17 -20.64
C GLY A 545 -11.83 11.76 -20.47
N GLY A 546 -10.53 11.66 -20.15
CA GLY A 546 -9.87 10.37 -19.87
C GLY A 546 -9.64 9.50 -21.11
N TYR A 547 -9.67 8.18 -20.94
CA TYR A 547 -9.52 7.21 -22.04
C TYR A 547 -10.90 6.71 -22.49
N CYS A 548 -11.16 6.78 -23.80
CA CYS A 548 -12.40 6.26 -24.40
C CYS A 548 -12.14 4.90 -25.10
N HIS A 549 -12.90 3.88 -24.73
CA HIS A 549 -12.73 2.49 -25.20
C HIS A 549 -13.98 2.04 -25.96
N LEU A 550 -13.82 1.74 -27.26
CA LEU A 550 -14.93 1.46 -28.18
C LEU A 550 -15.03 -0.03 -28.52
N ASN A 551 -16.25 -0.57 -28.59
CA ASN A 551 -16.62 -1.89 -29.08
C ASN A 551 -16.77 -2.02 -30.60
N ILE A 552 -16.41 -0.99 -31.39
CA ILE A 552 -16.54 -1.02 -32.86
C ILE A 552 -15.90 -2.30 -33.44
N GLY A 553 -16.70 -3.14 -34.10
CA GLY A 553 -16.33 -4.44 -34.67
C GLY A 553 -16.67 -5.65 -33.79
N GLU A 554 -17.07 -5.42 -32.54
CA GLU A 554 -17.42 -6.45 -31.54
C GLU A 554 -18.95 -6.54 -31.32
N GLU A 555 -19.78 -5.88 -32.14
CA GLU A 555 -21.21 -5.68 -31.86
C GLU A 555 -21.99 -6.99 -31.68
N ALA A 556 -21.69 -8.02 -32.48
CA ALA A 556 -22.32 -9.32 -32.35
C ALA A 556 -22.01 -10.00 -31.00
N ALA A 557 -20.77 -9.91 -30.51
CA ALA A 557 -20.37 -10.41 -29.21
C ALA A 557 -21.01 -9.60 -28.07
N VAL A 558 -21.06 -8.28 -28.20
CA VAL A 558 -21.68 -7.38 -27.21
C VAL A 558 -23.19 -7.66 -27.08
N VAL A 559 -23.92 -7.64 -28.18
CA VAL A 559 -25.37 -7.87 -28.18
C VAL A 559 -25.70 -9.31 -27.80
N GLY A 560 -24.95 -10.27 -28.34
CA GLY A 560 -25.12 -11.69 -28.07
C GLY A 560 -24.80 -12.11 -26.63
N GLY A 561 -23.88 -11.41 -25.97
CA GLY A 561 -23.53 -11.63 -24.55
C GLY A 561 -24.55 -11.07 -23.55
N ILE A 562 -25.45 -10.18 -23.99
CA ILE A 562 -26.38 -9.45 -23.11
C ILE A 562 -27.85 -9.86 -23.31
N LEU A 563 -28.35 -9.90 -24.55
CA LEU A 563 -29.78 -10.15 -24.81
C LEU A 563 -30.33 -11.47 -24.25
N PRO A 564 -29.56 -12.57 -24.16
CA PRO A 564 -30.05 -13.82 -23.55
C PRO A 564 -30.25 -13.76 -22.03
N LEU A 565 -29.79 -12.70 -21.36
CA LEU A 565 -29.92 -12.54 -19.91
C LEU A 565 -31.31 -12.02 -19.53
N LYS A 566 -31.84 -12.50 -18.40
CA LYS A 566 -33.11 -12.04 -17.84
C LYS A 566 -32.94 -10.69 -17.12
N PRO A 567 -34.01 -9.89 -16.94
CA PRO A 567 -33.94 -8.59 -16.26
C PRO A 567 -33.42 -8.65 -14.81
N ASN A 568 -33.54 -9.81 -14.16
CA ASN A 568 -33.01 -10.09 -12.83
C ASN A 568 -31.59 -10.66 -12.84
N ASP A 569 -30.97 -10.96 -13.98
CA ASP A 569 -29.57 -11.40 -13.96
C ASP A 569 -28.63 -10.21 -13.70
N TYR A 570 -27.50 -10.48 -13.06
CA TYR A 570 -26.46 -9.48 -12.78
C TYR A 570 -25.43 -9.45 -13.91
N ILE A 571 -24.96 -8.25 -14.27
CA ILE A 571 -23.95 -8.04 -15.31
C ILE A 571 -22.77 -7.28 -14.73
N PHE A 572 -21.58 -7.82 -14.91
CA PHE A 572 -20.30 -7.18 -14.59
C PHE A 572 -19.49 -7.07 -15.88
N THR A 573 -18.99 -5.88 -16.20
CA THR A 573 -18.30 -5.60 -17.48
C THR A 573 -16.89 -5.08 -17.26
N SER A 574 -16.05 -5.20 -18.28
CA SER A 574 -14.77 -4.47 -18.33
C SER A 574 -14.98 -2.99 -18.63
N TYR A 575 -13.91 -2.20 -18.64
CA TYR A 575 -13.89 -0.78 -19.04
C TYR A 575 -14.30 -0.46 -20.50
N ARG A 576 -14.69 -1.47 -21.29
CA ARG A 576 -15.20 -1.33 -22.67
C ARG A 576 -16.65 -1.80 -22.73
N GLU A 577 -17.56 -0.93 -22.32
CA GLU A 577 -18.91 -1.34 -21.92
C GLU A 577 -20.07 -0.53 -22.49
N HIS A 578 -19.82 0.47 -23.34
CA HIS A 578 -20.86 1.37 -23.82
C HIS A 578 -21.96 0.58 -24.53
N GLY A 579 -21.56 -0.32 -25.43
CA GLY A 579 -22.49 -1.21 -26.11
C GLY A 579 -23.19 -2.19 -25.18
N HIS A 580 -22.51 -2.70 -24.13
CA HIS A 580 -23.11 -3.61 -23.16
C HIS A 580 -24.18 -2.93 -22.31
N ALA A 581 -23.93 -1.68 -21.89
CA ALA A 581 -24.89 -0.83 -21.19
C ALA A 581 -26.14 -0.57 -22.04
N ILE A 582 -25.94 -0.16 -23.30
CA ILE A 582 -27.03 0.09 -24.26
C ILE A 582 -27.82 -1.20 -24.52
N ALA A 583 -27.15 -2.33 -24.77
CA ALA A 583 -27.80 -3.62 -25.00
C ALA A 583 -28.60 -4.11 -23.78
N ARG A 584 -28.17 -3.76 -22.56
CA ARG A 584 -28.91 -4.05 -21.32
C ARG A 584 -30.16 -3.16 -21.17
N GLY A 585 -30.25 -2.08 -21.93
CA GLY A 585 -31.37 -1.14 -21.90
C GLY A 585 -31.12 0.11 -21.06
N ILE A 586 -29.87 0.43 -20.75
CA ILE A 586 -29.54 1.78 -20.25
C ILE A 586 -29.78 2.78 -21.39
N ASP A 587 -30.46 3.88 -21.08
CA ASP A 587 -30.74 4.93 -22.06
C ASP A 587 -29.43 5.45 -22.69
N PRO A 588 -29.24 5.35 -24.03
CA PRO A 588 -28.07 5.87 -24.72
C PRO A 588 -27.77 7.34 -24.43
N ARG A 589 -28.79 8.14 -24.10
CA ARG A 589 -28.64 9.54 -23.66
C ARG A 589 -27.83 9.64 -22.38
N ALA A 590 -28.15 8.81 -21.38
CA ALA A 590 -27.40 8.74 -20.13
C ALA A 590 -25.99 8.17 -20.34
N VAL A 591 -25.82 7.22 -21.28
CA VAL A 591 -24.50 6.69 -21.65
C VAL A 591 -23.62 7.80 -22.24
N MET A 592 -24.10 8.58 -23.22
CA MET A 592 -23.33 9.69 -23.81
C MET A 592 -23.08 10.82 -22.80
N ALA A 593 -24.07 11.14 -21.96
CA ALA A 593 -23.91 12.12 -20.88
C ALA A 593 -22.80 11.70 -19.90
N GLU A 594 -22.71 10.40 -19.55
CA GLU A 594 -21.61 9.89 -18.73
C GLU A 594 -20.25 10.07 -19.41
N LEU A 595 -20.15 9.79 -20.72
CA LEU A 595 -18.92 10.03 -21.48
C LEU A 595 -18.50 11.50 -21.47
N PHE A 596 -19.47 12.42 -21.47
CA PHE A 596 -19.23 13.86 -21.42
C PHE A 596 -18.95 14.37 -20.00
N GLY A 597 -19.00 13.49 -19.00
CA GLY A 597 -18.83 13.87 -17.59
C GLY A 597 -20.01 14.67 -17.03
N LYS A 598 -21.23 14.43 -17.51
CA LYS A 598 -22.45 15.18 -17.13
C LYS A 598 -23.23 14.51 -16.01
N GLU A 599 -23.93 15.31 -15.20
CA GLU A 599 -24.68 14.84 -14.01
C GLU A 599 -25.85 13.88 -14.35
N THR A 600 -26.38 13.96 -15.58
CA THR A 600 -27.40 13.04 -16.12
C THR A 600 -26.82 11.71 -16.60
N GLY A 601 -25.51 11.51 -16.46
CA GLY A 601 -24.81 10.27 -16.75
C GLY A 601 -25.21 9.11 -15.83
N THR A 602 -24.88 7.89 -16.23
CA THR A 602 -25.21 6.65 -15.50
C THR A 602 -24.59 6.58 -14.09
N SER A 603 -23.42 7.19 -13.94
CA SER A 603 -22.68 7.37 -12.69
C SER A 603 -22.53 8.86 -12.36
N HIS A 604 -23.48 9.67 -12.84
CA HIS A 604 -23.51 11.12 -12.64
C HIS A 604 -22.24 11.84 -13.12
N GLY A 605 -21.64 11.39 -14.22
CA GLY A 605 -20.49 12.03 -14.86
C GLY A 605 -19.15 11.77 -14.17
N ARG A 606 -19.12 10.91 -13.15
CA ARG A 606 -17.91 10.60 -12.35
C ARG A 606 -17.17 9.37 -12.85
N GLY A 607 -17.85 8.47 -13.55
CA GLY A 607 -17.30 7.21 -14.02
C GLY A 607 -16.67 7.30 -15.41
N GLY A 608 -17.17 8.21 -16.25
CA GLY A 608 -16.70 8.40 -17.62
C GLY A 608 -16.82 7.12 -18.45
N SER A 609 -15.90 6.94 -19.40
CA SER A 609 -15.93 5.80 -20.34
C SER A 609 -15.71 4.42 -19.71
N MET A 610 -15.22 4.32 -18.47
CA MET A 610 -14.72 3.06 -17.90
C MET A 610 -15.52 2.54 -16.70
N HIS A 611 -16.50 3.31 -16.22
CA HIS A 611 -17.27 3.01 -15.02
C HIS A 611 -18.75 3.42 -15.14
N MET A 612 -19.49 2.72 -16.00
CA MET A 612 -20.94 2.88 -16.17
C MET A 612 -21.70 1.96 -15.23
N PHE A 613 -22.65 2.51 -14.47
CA PHE A 613 -23.39 1.76 -13.47
C PHE A 613 -24.91 1.89 -13.63
N GLY A 614 -25.65 0.83 -13.36
CA GLY A 614 -27.10 0.78 -13.54
C GLY A 614 -27.78 -0.21 -12.59
N ALA A 615 -27.86 0.14 -11.30
CA ALA A 615 -28.42 -0.72 -10.24
C ALA A 615 -29.82 -1.27 -10.58
N LYS A 616 -30.72 -0.44 -11.14
CA LYS A 616 -32.10 -0.85 -11.49
C LYS A 616 -32.13 -1.96 -12.53
N LEU A 617 -31.13 -1.98 -13.42
CA LEU A 617 -30.97 -2.99 -14.46
C LEU A 617 -29.97 -4.08 -14.05
N ARG A 618 -29.50 -4.10 -12.80
CA ARG A 618 -28.43 -4.99 -12.29
C ARG A 618 -27.18 -4.98 -13.17
N PHE A 619 -26.90 -3.83 -13.78
CA PHE A 619 -25.66 -3.54 -14.46
C PHE A 619 -24.68 -3.00 -13.42
N MET A 620 -23.80 -3.87 -12.91
CA MET A 620 -23.02 -3.67 -11.70
C MET A 620 -21.68 -2.96 -11.93
N GLY A 621 -21.56 -2.23 -13.03
CA GLY A 621 -20.37 -1.42 -13.31
C GLY A 621 -19.49 -2.00 -14.39
N GLY A 622 -18.82 -1.09 -15.09
CA GLY A 622 -17.52 -1.35 -15.70
C GLY A 622 -16.40 -1.01 -14.78
N TYR A 623 -15.30 -1.69 -15.01
CA TYR A 623 -14.14 -1.63 -14.15
C TYR A 623 -12.91 -1.30 -14.99
N GLY A 624 -12.33 -0.13 -14.72
CA GLY A 624 -11.08 0.40 -15.29
C GLY A 624 -9.87 -0.52 -15.14
N ILE A 625 -9.90 -1.44 -14.17
CA ILE A 625 -8.80 -2.39 -13.90
C ILE A 625 -9.05 -3.68 -14.66
N VAL A 626 -8.07 -4.09 -15.49
CA VAL A 626 -8.12 -5.35 -16.24
C VAL A 626 -8.33 -6.52 -15.29
N GLY A 627 -9.49 -7.18 -15.39
CA GLY A 627 -9.88 -8.33 -14.57
C GLY A 627 -10.21 -8.01 -13.11
N GLY A 628 -10.25 -6.73 -12.70
CA GLY A 628 -10.60 -6.32 -11.34
C GLY A 628 -12.04 -6.65 -10.93
N HIS A 629 -12.93 -6.88 -11.90
CA HIS A 629 -14.33 -7.23 -11.67
C HIS A 629 -14.60 -8.72 -11.54
N LEU A 630 -13.64 -9.59 -11.88
CA LEU A 630 -13.82 -11.04 -11.82
C LEU A 630 -14.15 -11.49 -10.38
N PRO A 631 -13.42 -11.07 -9.32
CA PRO A 631 -13.77 -11.44 -7.96
C PRO A 631 -15.11 -10.85 -7.49
N LEU A 632 -15.50 -9.68 -8.02
CA LEU A 632 -16.77 -9.04 -7.68
C LEU A 632 -17.95 -9.79 -8.26
N ALA A 633 -17.84 -10.28 -9.50
CA ALA A 633 -18.80 -11.19 -10.10
C ALA A 633 -18.90 -12.51 -9.30
N THR A 634 -17.77 -13.08 -8.86
CA THR A 634 -17.76 -14.25 -7.98
C THR A 634 -18.51 -13.99 -6.68
N GLY A 635 -18.27 -12.85 -6.02
CA GLY A 635 -19.01 -12.44 -4.83
C GLY A 635 -20.50 -12.22 -5.08
N GLY A 636 -20.86 -11.62 -6.23
CA GLY A 636 -22.25 -11.46 -6.65
C GLY A 636 -22.95 -12.81 -6.82
N ALA A 637 -22.29 -13.78 -7.45
CA ALA A 637 -22.84 -15.11 -7.66
C ALA A 637 -22.91 -15.95 -6.38
N TRP A 638 -21.94 -15.76 -5.48
CA TRP A 638 -22.02 -16.26 -4.12
C TRP A 638 -23.28 -15.73 -3.42
N ALA A 639 -23.55 -14.43 -3.50
CA ALA A 639 -24.74 -13.84 -2.90
C ALA A 639 -26.04 -14.38 -3.49
N VAL A 640 -26.10 -14.59 -4.82
CA VAL A 640 -27.24 -15.23 -5.49
C VAL A 640 -27.46 -16.66 -4.96
N LYS A 641 -26.39 -17.48 -4.92
CA LYS A 641 -26.45 -18.86 -4.41
C LYS A 641 -26.85 -18.90 -2.94
N PHE A 642 -26.25 -18.05 -2.12
CA PHE A 642 -26.54 -17.93 -0.70
C PHE A 642 -28.01 -17.57 -0.43
N ARG A 643 -28.57 -16.67 -1.24
CA ARG A 643 -29.99 -16.28 -1.20
C ARG A 643 -30.93 -17.29 -1.86
N LYS A 644 -30.41 -18.42 -2.38
CA LYS A 644 -31.16 -19.45 -3.10
C LYS A 644 -31.95 -18.89 -4.29
N GLN A 645 -31.40 -17.87 -4.93
CA GLN A 645 -31.98 -17.26 -6.13
C GLN A 645 -31.57 -18.07 -7.36
N LYS A 646 -32.39 -17.98 -8.42
CA LYS A 646 -32.10 -18.58 -9.73
C LYS A 646 -31.58 -17.54 -10.71
N ASP A 647 -31.04 -16.44 -10.22
CA ASP A 647 -30.47 -15.39 -11.05
C ASP A 647 -29.12 -15.90 -11.59
N VAL A 648 -28.72 -15.45 -12.78
CA VAL A 648 -27.38 -15.71 -13.34
C VAL A 648 -26.54 -14.46 -13.15
N VAL A 649 -25.25 -14.66 -12.88
CA VAL A 649 -24.26 -13.57 -12.88
C VAL A 649 -23.40 -13.70 -14.13
N SER A 650 -23.53 -12.76 -15.06
CA SER A 650 -22.70 -12.69 -16.26
C SER A 650 -21.53 -11.75 -16.01
N CYS A 651 -20.31 -12.26 -16.19
CA CYS A 651 -19.08 -11.49 -16.09
C CYS A 651 -18.41 -11.43 -17.46
N LEU A 652 -18.45 -10.26 -18.09
CA LEU A 652 -17.90 -10.00 -19.43
C LEU A 652 -16.52 -9.34 -19.32
N PHE A 653 -15.52 -9.91 -19.97
CA PHE A 653 -14.12 -9.43 -19.91
C PHE A 653 -13.38 -9.71 -21.22
N GLY A 654 -12.26 -9.01 -21.44
CA GLY A 654 -11.39 -9.24 -22.60
C GLY A 654 -10.36 -10.35 -22.39
N ASP A 655 -9.79 -10.85 -23.48
CA ASP A 655 -8.76 -11.91 -23.49
C ASP A 655 -7.54 -11.60 -22.59
N GLY A 656 -7.13 -10.34 -22.52
CA GLY A 656 -6.02 -9.89 -21.66
C GLY A 656 -6.24 -10.11 -20.16
N ALA A 657 -7.49 -10.26 -19.69
CA ALA A 657 -7.78 -10.56 -18.29
C ALA A 657 -7.54 -12.03 -17.92
N THR A 658 -7.24 -12.91 -18.87
CA THR A 658 -7.20 -14.37 -18.65
C THR A 658 -5.83 -14.89 -18.19
N ASN A 659 -4.85 -13.99 -17.99
CA ASN A 659 -3.47 -14.32 -17.62
C ASN A 659 -3.08 -13.79 -16.23
N ILE A 660 -4.06 -13.44 -15.38
CA ILE A 660 -3.83 -12.88 -14.04
C ILE A 660 -4.38 -13.80 -12.96
N GLY A 661 -3.85 -13.70 -11.73
CA GLY A 661 -4.28 -14.52 -10.58
C GLY A 661 -5.78 -14.43 -10.30
N ALA A 662 -6.35 -13.22 -10.33
CA ALA A 662 -7.77 -12.99 -10.08
C ALA A 662 -8.69 -13.80 -11.01
N PHE A 663 -8.28 -14.05 -12.26
CA PHE A 663 -9.03 -14.91 -13.18
C PHE A 663 -9.04 -16.37 -12.71
N HIS A 664 -7.86 -16.91 -12.42
CA HIS A 664 -7.70 -18.29 -11.98
C HIS A 664 -8.40 -18.57 -10.65
N GLU A 665 -8.28 -17.65 -9.70
CA GLU A 665 -8.95 -17.73 -8.39
C GLU A 665 -10.46 -17.68 -8.53
N SER A 666 -11.00 -16.76 -9.34
CA SER A 666 -12.45 -16.59 -9.55
C SER A 666 -13.08 -17.82 -10.21
N LEU A 667 -12.42 -18.40 -11.21
CA LEU A 667 -12.90 -19.62 -11.87
C LEU A 667 -12.87 -20.82 -10.92
N ASN A 668 -11.76 -21.02 -10.21
CA ASN A 668 -11.62 -22.10 -9.23
C ASN A 668 -12.69 -22.00 -8.13
N TYR A 669 -12.83 -20.81 -7.53
CA TYR A 669 -13.80 -20.57 -6.47
C TYR A 669 -15.23 -20.80 -6.98
N SER A 670 -15.55 -20.31 -8.17
CA SER A 670 -16.90 -20.50 -8.74
C SER A 670 -17.23 -21.97 -8.96
N LYS A 671 -16.24 -22.79 -9.36
CA LYS A 671 -16.45 -24.23 -9.50
C LYS A 671 -16.59 -24.92 -8.16
N VAL A 672 -15.67 -24.68 -7.21
CA VAL A 672 -15.69 -25.30 -5.87
C VAL A 672 -17.05 -25.16 -5.19
N PHE A 673 -17.71 -24.04 -5.45
CA PHE A 673 -18.97 -23.70 -4.81
C PHE A 673 -20.16 -23.68 -5.75
N ASP A 674 -20.10 -24.31 -6.92
CA ASP A 674 -21.11 -24.30 -7.98
C ASP A 674 -21.87 -22.97 -8.03
N LEU A 675 -21.16 -21.90 -8.36
CA LEU A 675 -21.76 -20.57 -8.44
C LEU A 675 -22.43 -20.37 -9.81
N PRO A 676 -23.59 -19.69 -9.87
CA PRO A 676 -24.34 -19.48 -11.10
C PRO A 676 -23.71 -18.36 -11.97
N VAL A 677 -22.44 -18.53 -12.37
CA VAL A 677 -21.66 -17.55 -13.13
C VAL A 677 -21.51 -17.97 -14.59
N LEU A 678 -21.80 -17.04 -15.51
CA LEU A 678 -21.31 -17.08 -16.87
C LEU A 678 -20.03 -16.25 -16.98
N TRP A 679 -18.91 -16.90 -17.25
CA TRP A 679 -17.66 -16.25 -17.63
C TRP A 679 -17.64 -16.02 -19.14
N TYR A 680 -17.80 -14.78 -19.58
CA TYR A 680 -17.92 -14.42 -20.98
C TYR A 680 -16.69 -13.63 -21.44
N CYS A 681 -15.80 -14.29 -22.17
CA CYS A 681 -14.59 -13.69 -22.71
C CYS A 681 -14.83 -13.14 -24.12
N VAL A 682 -14.79 -11.82 -24.28
CA VAL A 682 -14.73 -11.13 -25.57
C VAL A 682 -13.28 -11.17 -26.05
N ASN A 683 -12.93 -12.17 -26.85
CA ASN A 683 -11.58 -12.34 -27.38
C ASN A 683 -11.46 -11.64 -28.74
N ASN A 684 -10.93 -10.42 -28.75
CA ASN A 684 -10.65 -9.69 -29.99
C ASN A 684 -9.25 -9.96 -30.56
N ARG A 685 -8.60 -11.03 -30.08
CA ARG A 685 -7.26 -11.54 -30.43
C ARG A 685 -6.09 -10.73 -29.89
N TYR A 686 -6.35 -9.57 -29.28
CA TYR A 686 -5.34 -8.71 -28.74
C TYR A 686 -5.73 -8.26 -27.34
N GLY A 687 -4.77 -8.32 -26.41
CA GLY A 687 -4.81 -7.49 -25.21
C GLY A 687 -4.75 -6.01 -25.60
N MET A 688 -4.12 -5.19 -24.76
CA MET A 688 -3.92 -3.78 -25.11
C MET A 688 -3.31 -3.60 -26.51
N GLY A 689 -2.12 -4.15 -26.74
CA GLY A 689 -1.52 -4.25 -28.09
C GLY A 689 -0.79 -5.58 -28.33
N THR A 690 -0.93 -6.55 -27.41
CA THR A 690 -0.21 -7.82 -27.46
C THR A 690 -1.14 -8.91 -27.96
N PRO A 691 -0.78 -9.66 -29.02
CA PRO A 691 -1.61 -10.75 -29.51
C PRO A 691 -1.71 -11.89 -28.49
N VAL A 692 -2.85 -12.58 -28.44
CA VAL A 692 -3.09 -13.71 -27.51
C VAL A 692 -2.01 -14.77 -27.62
N GLU A 693 -1.53 -15.05 -28.84
CA GLU A 693 -0.48 -16.04 -29.10
C GLU A 693 0.88 -15.69 -28.49
N ALA A 694 1.12 -14.40 -28.21
CA ALA A 694 2.33 -13.93 -27.52
C ALA A 694 2.12 -13.81 -26.01
N ALA A 695 0.88 -13.60 -25.55
CA ALA A 695 0.58 -13.36 -24.14
C ALA A 695 0.16 -14.63 -23.37
N SER A 696 -0.29 -15.69 -24.06
CA SER A 696 -0.88 -16.88 -23.43
C SER A 696 -0.31 -18.18 -23.98
N ALA A 697 0.09 -19.09 -23.10
CA ALA A 697 0.47 -20.45 -23.47
C ALA A 697 -0.74 -21.26 -23.99
N VAL A 698 -1.93 -21.01 -23.42
CA VAL A 698 -3.19 -21.57 -23.89
C VAL A 698 -3.88 -20.54 -24.76
N LYS A 699 -3.73 -20.68 -26.08
CA LYS A 699 -4.21 -19.71 -27.08
C LYS A 699 -5.72 -19.73 -27.26
N ASP A 700 -6.30 -20.92 -27.14
CA ASP A 700 -7.75 -21.12 -27.12
C ASP A 700 -8.26 -20.86 -25.69
N ILE A 701 -8.73 -19.65 -25.40
CA ILE A 701 -8.96 -19.20 -24.02
C ILE A 701 -10.03 -20.04 -23.33
N TYR A 702 -11.06 -20.52 -24.04
CA TYR A 702 -12.08 -21.40 -23.47
C TYR A 702 -11.49 -22.67 -22.82
N LYS A 703 -10.34 -23.17 -23.31
CA LYS A 703 -9.67 -24.35 -22.75
C LYS A 703 -9.07 -24.10 -21.37
N LYS A 704 -8.82 -22.84 -21.00
CA LYS A 704 -8.34 -22.50 -19.65
C LYS A 704 -9.34 -22.88 -18.57
N ALA A 705 -10.64 -22.80 -18.87
CA ALA A 705 -11.70 -23.18 -17.95
C ALA A 705 -11.72 -24.71 -17.66
N CYS A 706 -11.22 -25.54 -18.59
CA CYS A 706 -11.14 -26.98 -18.41
C CYS A 706 -10.24 -27.40 -17.25
N ALA A 707 -9.25 -26.56 -16.88
CA ALA A 707 -8.40 -26.80 -15.72
C ALA A 707 -9.18 -26.87 -14.39
N TYR A 708 -10.42 -26.34 -14.39
CA TYR A 708 -11.32 -26.31 -13.24
C TYR A 708 -12.56 -27.18 -13.47
N ASP A 709 -12.51 -28.17 -14.37
CA ASP A 709 -13.68 -29.02 -14.69
C ASP A 709 -14.93 -28.19 -15.08
N MET A 710 -14.72 -27.05 -15.74
CA MET A 710 -15.81 -26.13 -16.11
C MET A 710 -16.24 -26.37 -17.56
N GLU A 711 -17.55 -26.48 -17.79
CA GLU A 711 -18.10 -26.55 -19.15
C GLU A 711 -17.76 -25.25 -19.88
N SER A 712 -17.07 -25.37 -21.02
CA SER A 712 -16.63 -24.23 -21.80
C SER A 712 -16.80 -24.44 -23.30
N ILE A 713 -17.16 -23.36 -24.01
CA ILE A 713 -17.32 -23.35 -25.46
C ILE A 713 -16.65 -22.13 -26.07
N GLN A 714 -16.24 -22.27 -27.33
CA GLN A 714 -15.86 -21.15 -28.19
C GLN A 714 -16.96 -20.95 -29.25
N VAL A 715 -17.25 -19.69 -29.56
CA VAL A 715 -18.26 -19.29 -30.56
C VAL A 715 -17.66 -18.26 -31.51
N ASP A 716 -18.17 -18.20 -32.74
CA ASP A 716 -17.85 -17.11 -33.67
C ASP A 716 -18.46 -15.80 -33.17
N GLY A 717 -17.63 -14.96 -32.55
CA GLY A 717 -18.03 -13.66 -31.99
C GLY A 717 -18.42 -12.63 -33.05
N MET A 718 -18.21 -12.91 -34.34
CA MET A 718 -18.66 -12.09 -35.47
C MET A 718 -20.04 -12.51 -35.99
N ASN A 719 -20.60 -13.64 -35.51
CA ASN A 719 -21.90 -14.15 -35.91
C ASN A 719 -22.95 -13.97 -34.81
N VAL A 720 -23.78 -12.93 -34.92
CA VAL A 720 -24.74 -12.57 -33.87
C VAL A 720 -25.75 -13.69 -33.55
N ARG A 721 -26.19 -14.47 -34.56
CA ARG A 721 -27.17 -15.55 -34.35
C ARG A 721 -26.55 -16.72 -33.59
N GLU A 722 -25.30 -17.07 -33.90
CA GLU A 722 -24.56 -18.09 -33.17
C GLU A 722 -24.35 -17.68 -31.71
N VAL A 723 -23.81 -16.48 -31.49
CA VAL A 723 -23.53 -15.98 -30.13
C VAL A 723 -24.82 -15.94 -29.30
N LEU A 724 -25.93 -15.44 -29.85
CA LEU A 724 -27.22 -15.40 -29.16
C LEU A 724 -27.71 -16.79 -28.77
N LEU A 725 -27.68 -17.75 -29.70
CA LEU A 725 -28.14 -19.10 -29.45
C LEU A 725 -27.30 -19.77 -28.35
N ARG A 726 -25.98 -19.75 -28.51
CA ARG A 726 -25.05 -20.44 -27.61
C ARG A 726 -25.03 -19.82 -26.21
N THR A 727 -25.10 -18.51 -26.13
CA THR A 727 -25.18 -17.81 -24.85
C THR A 727 -26.51 -18.13 -24.15
N SER A 728 -27.63 -18.16 -24.87
CA SER A 728 -28.93 -18.57 -24.34
C SER A 728 -28.92 -20.00 -23.79
N GLU A 729 -28.35 -20.95 -24.54
CA GLU A 729 -28.20 -22.35 -24.10
C GLU A 729 -27.39 -22.46 -22.79
N VAL A 730 -26.27 -21.74 -22.71
CA VAL A 730 -25.39 -21.75 -21.52
C VAL A 730 -26.07 -21.08 -20.32
N VAL A 731 -26.72 -19.93 -20.51
CA VAL A 731 -27.44 -19.20 -19.44
C VAL A 731 -28.55 -20.05 -18.86
N GLU A 732 -29.34 -20.75 -19.68
CA GLU A 732 -30.42 -21.59 -19.17
C GLU A 732 -29.88 -22.86 -18.48
N LYS A 733 -28.75 -23.40 -18.91
CA LYS A 733 -28.05 -24.46 -18.16
C LYS A 733 -27.59 -23.98 -16.78
N ILE A 734 -26.89 -22.84 -16.71
CA ILE A 734 -26.44 -22.24 -15.43
C ILE A 734 -27.63 -22.03 -14.50
N ARG A 735 -28.74 -21.53 -15.05
CA ARG A 735 -29.97 -21.30 -14.27
C ARG A 735 -30.59 -22.59 -13.75
N ALA A 736 -30.47 -23.68 -14.49
CA ALA A 736 -31.06 -24.97 -14.14
C ALA A 736 -30.27 -25.68 -13.03
N ASP A 737 -28.94 -25.67 -13.09
CA ASP A 737 -28.08 -26.47 -12.20
C ASP A 737 -27.13 -25.66 -11.30
N SER A 738 -27.12 -24.33 -11.43
CA SER A 738 -26.22 -23.42 -10.71
C SER A 738 -24.73 -23.68 -10.97
N GLN A 739 -24.33 -24.36 -12.04
CA GLN A 739 -22.92 -24.61 -12.33
C GLN A 739 -22.30 -23.45 -13.13
N PRO A 740 -21.06 -23.03 -12.82
CA PRO A 740 -20.38 -22.00 -13.60
C PRO A 740 -20.02 -22.53 -14.99
N ARG A 741 -20.06 -21.66 -16.00
CA ARG A 741 -19.72 -22.00 -17.38
C ARG A 741 -18.96 -20.89 -18.06
N PHE A 742 -18.25 -21.23 -19.13
CA PHE A 742 -17.38 -20.30 -19.85
C PHE A 742 -17.73 -20.21 -21.34
N ILE A 743 -17.78 -19.00 -21.87
CA ILE A 743 -17.89 -18.73 -23.31
C ILE A 743 -16.71 -17.87 -23.74
N GLU A 744 -16.00 -18.29 -24.77
CA GLU A 744 -15.09 -17.45 -25.53
C GLU A 744 -15.78 -17.02 -26.84
N ALA A 745 -16.09 -15.73 -26.97
CA ALA A 745 -16.56 -15.14 -28.21
C ALA A 745 -15.36 -14.60 -28.99
N LEU A 746 -14.98 -15.28 -30.07
CA LEU A 746 -13.84 -14.89 -30.89
C LEU A 746 -14.27 -13.82 -31.90
N CYS A 747 -13.88 -12.57 -31.68
CA CYS A 747 -14.27 -11.42 -32.50
C CYS A 747 -13.04 -10.61 -32.95
N TYR A 748 -13.27 -9.43 -33.52
CA TYR A 748 -12.20 -8.52 -33.90
C TYR A 748 -12.62 -7.06 -33.74
N ARG A 749 -11.89 -6.31 -32.92
CA ARG A 749 -12.11 -4.88 -32.72
C ARG A 749 -11.57 -4.10 -33.93
N PHE A 750 -12.25 -3.09 -34.46
CA PHE A 750 -11.76 -2.33 -35.63
C PHE A 750 -10.90 -1.12 -35.28
N LYS A 751 -10.92 -0.69 -34.01
CA LYS A 751 -10.12 0.43 -33.50
C LYS A 751 -9.00 -0.07 -32.59
N GLY A 752 -8.01 0.79 -32.32
CA GLY A 752 -6.98 0.55 -31.30
C GLY A 752 -7.59 0.27 -29.93
N HIS A 753 -6.76 -0.01 -28.93
CA HIS A 753 -7.21 -0.27 -27.57
C HIS A 753 -8.16 0.81 -27.05
N SER A 754 -7.74 2.07 -27.17
CA SER A 754 -8.52 3.26 -26.87
C SER A 754 -8.46 4.21 -28.07
N VAL A 755 -9.24 5.28 -28.04
CA VAL A 755 -9.25 6.28 -29.12
C VAL A 755 -7.87 6.92 -29.37
N VAL A 756 -7.03 7.01 -28.35
CA VAL A 756 -5.67 7.58 -28.45
C VAL A 756 -4.61 6.57 -28.87
N ASP A 757 -4.95 5.29 -28.94
CA ASP A 757 -4.00 4.24 -29.33
C ASP A 757 -3.72 4.33 -30.85
N PRO A 758 -2.45 4.55 -31.25
CA PRO A 758 -2.08 4.65 -32.66
C PRO A 758 -2.18 3.33 -33.44
N ASP A 759 -2.41 2.20 -32.76
CA ASP A 759 -2.76 0.92 -33.39
C ASP A 759 -1.70 0.44 -34.42
N LYS A 760 -0.44 0.45 -33.97
CA LYS A 760 0.73 0.05 -34.77
C LYS A 760 1.00 -1.46 -34.77
N TYR A 761 0.31 -2.21 -33.92
CA TYR A 761 0.55 -3.64 -33.70
C TYR A 761 -0.29 -4.56 -34.60
N ARG A 762 -1.24 -4.01 -35.37
CA ARG A 762 -2.05 -4.73 -36.37
C ARG A 762 -1.69 -4.27 -37.77
N SER A 763 -1.48 -5.21 -38.68
CA SER A 763 -1.16 -4.90 -40.07
C SER A 763 -2.38 -4.35 -40.82
N ASN A 764 -2.15 -3.55 -41.86
CA ASN A 764 -3.25 -3.06 -42.70
C ASN A 764 -3.99 -4.20 -43.41
N GLU A 765 -3.28 -5.28 -43.77
CA GLU A 765 -3.87 -6.48 -44.35
C GLU A 765 -4.84 -7.18 -43.38
N ASP A 766 -4.44 -7.34 -42.12
CA ASP A 766 -5.29 -7.95 -41.10
C ASP A 766 -6.52 -7.07 -40.80
N LYS A 767 -6.34 -5.75 -40.70
CA LYS A 767 -7.46 -4.81 -40.54
C LYS A 767 -8.45 -4.89 -41.70
N GLU A 768 -7.97 -4.96 -42.94
CA GLU A 768 -8.82 -5.03 -44.13
C GLU A 768 -9.55 -6.38 -44.23
N LYS A 769 -8.88 -7.48 -43.86
CA LYS A 769 -9.50 -8.81 -43.77
C LYS A 769 -10.71 -8.79 -42.84
N TRP A 770 -10.57 -8.26 -41.63
CA TRP A 770 -11.66 -8.26 -40.64
C TRP A 770 -12.73 -7.21 -40.90
N ARG A 771 -12.40 -6.09 -41.56
CA ARG A 771 -13.41 -5.15 -42.07
C ARG A 771 -14.37 -5.79 -43.07
N LYS A 772 -13.90 -6.71 -43.92
CA LYS A 772 -14.76 -7.47 -44.84
C LYS A 772 -15.65 -8.49 -44.13
N ALA A 773 -15.30 -8.84 -42.89
CA ALA A 773 -16.06 -9.74 -42.03
C ALA A 773 -16.88 -8.98 -40.98
N ASP A 774 -17.30 -7.74 -41.28
CA ASP A 774 -18.10 -6.91 -40.36
C ASP A 774 -19.39 -7.63 -39.93
N PRO A 775 -19.65 -7.76 -38.62
CA PRO A 775 -20.78 -8.53 -38.10
C PRO A 775 -22.14 -7.93 -38.50
N ILE A 776 -22.21 -6.61 -38.67
CA ILE A 776 -23.44 -5.93 -39.10
C ILE A 776 -23.69 -6.22 -40.58
N VAL A 777 -22.67 -6.05 -41.43
CA VAL A 777 -22.80 -6.27 -42.88
C VAL A 777 -23.11 -7.74 -43.17
N ALA A 778 -22.47 -8.67 -42.45
CA ALA A 778 -22.76 -10.10 -42.57
C ALA A 778 -24.23 -10.41 -42.22
N PHE A 779 -24.75 -9.82 -41.13
CA PHE A 779 -26.14 -10.02 -40.73
C PHE A 779 -27.14 -9.34 -41.68
N GLU A 780 -26.81 -8.15 -42.21
CA GLU A 780 -27.60 -7.49 -43.26
C GLU A 780 -27.72 -8.39 -44.51
N HIS A 781 -26.61 -8.98 -44.96
CA HIS A 781 -26.63 -9.94 -46.07
C HIS A 781 -27.49 -11.18 -45.79
N GLU A 782 -27.47 -11.69 -44.55
CA GLU A 782 -28.36 -12.79 -44.15
C GLU A 782 -29.85 -12.39 -44.21
N LEU A 783 -30.20 -11.20 -43.71
CA LEU A 783 -31.57 -10.70 -43.72
C LEU A 783 -32.09 -10.46 -45.15
N GLU A 784 -31.24 -9.93 -46.03
CA GLU A 784 -31.54 -9.72 -47.45
C GLU A 784 -31.73 -11.06 -48.17
N LYS A 785 -30.79 -12.00 -48.01
CA LYS A 785 -30.87 -13.34 -48.61
C LYS A 785 -32.07 -14.13 -48.08
N GLY A 786 -32.46 -13.91 -46.83
CA GLY A 786 -33.67 -14.45 -46.22
C GLY A 786 -34.98 -13.80 -46.69
N GLY A 787 -34.92 -12.75 -47.51
CA GLY A 787 -36.09 -12.01 -48.00
C GLY A 787 -36.84 -11.25 -46.90
N LEU A 788 -36.16 -10.89 -45.82
CA LEU A 788 -36.75 -10.16 -44.68
C LEU A 788 -36.55 -8.65 -44.77
N ALA A 789 -35.42 -8.23 -45.35
CA ALA A 789 -35.01 -6.83 -45.50
C ALA A 789 -34.47 -6.58 -46.92
N ASP A 790 -34.36 -5.31 -47.28
CA ASP A 790 -33.76 -4.82 -48.51
C ASP A 790 -32.90 -3.58 -48.22
N GLU A 791 -32.26 -3.04 -49.26
CA GLU A 791 -31.41 -1.85 -49.14
C GLU A 791 -32.20 -0.62 -48.65
N GLU A 792 -33.49 -0.51 -48.96
CA GLU A 792 -34.34 0.58 -48.48
C GLU A 792 -34.54 0.53 -46.96
N TYR A 793 -34.80 -0.65 -46.41
CA TYR A 793 -34.83 -0.87 -44.97
C TYR A 793 -33.50 -0.51 -44.31
N PHE A 794 -32.37 -1.01 -44.80
CA PHE A 794 -31.06 -0.75 -44.18
C PHE A 794 -30.71 0.73 -44.20
N LYS A 795 -30.98 1.41 -45.32
CA LYS A 795 -30.82 2.86 -45.44
C LYS A 795 -31.70 3.62 -44.44
N THR A 796 -32.96 3.23 -44.31
CA THR A 796 -33.91 3.86 -43.37
C THR A 796 -33.43 3.71 -41.93
N VAL A 797 -33.04 2.50 -41.51
CA VAL A 797 -32.51 2.25 -40.16
C VAL A 797 -31.28 3.11 -39.87
N ARG A 798 -30.33 3.19 -40.80
CA ARG A 798 -29.12 4.04 -40.64
C ARG A 798 -29.48 5.52 -40.51
N GLN A 799 -30.44 6.02 -41.29
CA GLN A 799 -30.91 7.41 -41.22
C GLN A 799 -31.62 7.72 -39.89
N GLU A 800 -32.47 6.83 -39.42
CA GLU A 800 -33.15 6.98 -38.12
C GLU A 800 -32.15 6.98 -36.97
N ILE A 801 -31.21 6.04 -36.97
CA ILE A 801 -30.16 5.95 -35.93
C ILE A 801 -29.25 7.19 -35.99
N ASP A 802 -28.94 7.70 -37.19
CA ASP A 802 -28.18 8.94 -37.33
C ASP A 802 -28.89 10.12 -36.65
N SER A 803 -30.20 10.24 -36.86
CA SER A 803 -31.02 11.25 -36.18
C SER A 803 -31.07 11.02 -34.67
N GLU A 804 -31.26 9.78 -34.24
CA GLU A 804 -31.33 9.39 -32.82
C GLU A 804 -30.01 9.71 -32.10
N VAL A 805 -28.86 9.40 -32.70
CA VAL A 805 -27.54 9.68 -32.11
C VAL A 805 -27.25 11.19 -32.09
N GLN A 806 -27.74 11.96 -33.06
CA GLN A 806 -27.68 13.43 -32.98
C GLN A 806 -28.46 13.97 -31.78
N ASP A 807 -29.68 13.45 -31.55
CA ASP A 807 -30.48 13.82 -30.38
C ASP A 807 -29.81 13.39 -29.06
N ILE A 808 -29.15 12.23 -29.04
CA ILE A 808 -28.37 11.74 -27.89
C ILE A 808 -27.21 12.70 -27.56
N ILE A 809 -26.45 13.14 -28.57
CA ILE A 809 -25.35 14.10 -28.38
C ILE A 809 -25.89 15.45 -27.92
N LYS A 810 -26.98 15.92 -28.53
CA LYS A 810 -27.65 17.16 -28.13
C LYS A 810 -28.09 17.10 -26.67
N PHE A 811 -28.69 15.99 -26.24
CA PHE A 811 -29.05 15.79 -24.84
C PHE A 811 -27.83 15.86 -23.91
N ALA A 812 -26.72 15.23 -24.28
CA ALA A 812 -25.49 15.28 -23.47
C ALA A 812 -24.89 16.70 -23.43
N ASP A 813 -24.96 17.46 -24.54
CA ASP A 813 -24.54 18.86 -24.59
C ASP A 813 -25.40 19.77 -23.71
N GLU A 814 -26.72 19.54 -23.71
CA GLU A 814 -27.70 20.30 -22.91
C GLU A 814 -27.75 19.86 -21.45
N SER A 815 -27.09 18.74 -21.10
CA SER A 815 -27.07 18.22 -19.75
C SER A 815 -26.17 19.06 -18.83
N PRO A 816 -26.60 19.27 -17.56
CA PRO A 816 -25.81 20.03 -16.60
C PRO A 816 -24.51 19.32 -16.24
N ASP A 817 -23.47 20.10 -16.01
CA ASP A 817 -22.24 19.61 -15.38
C ASP A 817 -22.51 19.20 -13.93
N PRO A 818 -21.76 18.23 -13.37
CA PRO A 818 -21.79 17.92 -11.96
C PRO A 818 -21.48 19.17 -11.14
N LYS A 819 -22.23 19.35 -10.05
CA LYS A 819 -22.02 20.49 -9.17
C LYS A 819 -20.72 20.30 -8.41
N VAL A 820 -19.96 21.39 -8.25
CA VAL A 820 -18.67 21.36 -7.54
C VAL A 820 -18.87 20.92 -6.08
N GLU A 821 -20.00 21.24 -5.46
CA GLU A 821 -20.34 20.80 -4.10
C GLU A 821 -20.48 19.28 -3.98
N ASP A 822 -20.78 18.58 -5.08
CA ASP A 822 -20.91 17.14 -5.12
C ASP A 822 -19.57 16.42 -5.44
N LEU A 823 -18.42 17.12 -5.42
CA LEU A 823 -17.09 16.57 -5.69
C LEU A 823 -16.73 15.39 -4.77
N TYR A 824 -17.12 15.48 -3.50
CA TYR A 824 -16.83 14.45 -2.49
C TYR A 824 -17.99 13.46 -2.27
N LYS A 825 -19.10 13.67 -2.98
CA LYS A 825 -20.28 12.82 -2.86
C LYS A 825 -19.98 11.43 -3.41
N TYR A 826 -20.38 10.39 -2.69
CA TYR A 826 -20.13 8.99 -3.02
C TYR A 826 -18.65 8.54 -3.02
N VAL A 827 -17.71 9.37 -2.54
CA VAL A 827 -16.31 8.97 -2.36
C VAL A 827 -16.14 8.06 -1.14
N TYR A 828 -16.96 8.26 -0.11
CA TYR A 828 -16.96 7.48 1.13
C TYR A 828 -18.37 7.00 1.48
N CYS A 829 -18.51 5.80 2.07
CA CYS A 829 -19.78 5.26 2.54
C CYS A 829 -20.08 5.72 3.99
N GLY A 830 -21.30 6.19 4.27
CA GLY A 830 -21.77 6.53 5.62
C GLY A 830 -21.79 8.04 5.94
N GLU A 831 -21.67 8.41 7.21
CA GLU A 831 -21.77 9.79 7.75
C GLU A 831 -20.73 10.78 7.18
N TRP A 832 -19.83 10.32 6.30
CA TRP A 832 -18.82 11.13 5.63
C TRP A 832 -19.38 12.14 4.63
N GLU A 833 -20.59 11.91 4.10
CA GLU A 833 -21.29 12.89 3.23
C GLU A 833 -21.67 14.18 3.98
N GLU A 834 -21.75 14.12 5.32
CA GLU A 834 -22.09 15.26 6.18
C GLU A 834 -20.88 15.93 6.84
N SER A 835 -19.66 15.43 6.62
CA SER A 835 -18.47 15.97 7.29
C SER A 835 -18.04 17.33 6.71
N PRO A 836 -18.21 18.45 7.44
CA PRO A 836 -17.91 19.79 6.94
C PRO A 836 -16.42 20.00 6.65
N ALA A 837 -15.54 19.19 7.27
CA ALA A 837 -14.09 19.26 7.10
C ALA A 837 -13.61 18.93 5.68
N LEU A 838 -14.42 18.22 4.88
CA LEU A 838 -14.14 17.93 3.46
C LEU A 838 -14.75 18.97 2.52
N ARG A 839 -15.71 19.78 2.96
CA ARG A 839 -16.30 20.88 2.18
C ARG A 839 -15.42 22.13 2.24
N GLY A 840 -14.12 21.96 2.00
CA GLY A 840 -13.21 23.07 1.77
C GLY A 840 -13.73 23.91 0.59
N ASN A 841 -13.53 25.23 0.66
CA ASN A 841 -13.86 26.12 -0.46
C ASN A 841 -13.30 25.54 -1.76
N PRO A 842 -14.12 25.37 -2.81
CA PRO A 842 -13.61 24.91 -4.08
C PRO A 842 -12.55 25.89 -4.57
N LEU A 843 -11.38 25.35 -4.94
CA LEU A 843 -10.28 26.08 -5.57
C LEU A 843 -10.72 26.70 -6.90
#